data_AF-A0A5Q3FQ46-F1
#
_entry.id   AF-A0A5Q3FQ46-F1
#
_cell.length_a   1.000
_cell.length_b   1.000
_cell.length_c   1.000
_cell.angle_alpha   90.00
_cell.angle_beta   90.00
_cell.angle_gamma   90.00
#
_symmetry.space_group_name_H-M   'P 1'
#
loop_
_entity.id
_entity.type
_entity.pdbx_description
1 polymer ?
#
loop_
_entity_poly.entity_id
_entity_poly.type
_entity_poly.pdbx_seq_one_letter_code
_entity_poly.pdbx_strand_id
1 'polypeptide(L)'
;MSSDRLLRTVLQHYPDVHDAAKTEQIIGSTTHLLTELTNPLNLGLLTSQLLTAPAIWFQPGGIRTSVRVISIYNTAAARIHNYEVANRDRKEPHEGGGLSCEEWTRAVVKGADDRSRRWQHLLVLTGVLMGMESSNRQSLSRGMRNTLEEAVVMAANLALESRDEDDPVAGASVVMALNFAFPLLSDFHRSLINCNALLPLIVWTVTAEEGLGHGQFLAAVSSEVVESPNHLLAWSPNTPSFRFIQELDRRPTLANMGPLAKLAGYAVQQATDTQAVIAAQDALLAFSSQVLDMWRVNRLSDIDPALEGNVLTQETITSTWPVLWNLLRKLMFGTVAILQAIVSRSLLDPRMLNDMAAPVIASKSLRILRNIFFISSRNGNNAFQVYNFTYLTSIDSISRSAPACHSFLQEFRPSEDASTSTTYLQRTLDLFYLNISEHLPLTLPTDACDALIIKPAIAYISHEGPTTQNMVEIFESAHSAILSTISCPQHSPLTIELTPFYIALLFNSFPQHISSRQFRVAFKTVMQIVSPPFPIAELEPQLSETLLEMLRTSISTASTSLLPPTADIIAQAAMEETQEERHSQQSSLALALVDSLPYLPLPLVEEWFTIAAQAMNEIEDPVLREPVKQRFLQILVSGELDVERAAIGVAWWGTRGGRALIHGASAEPAMMSGALPGPDRSSHL
;
A
#
# COMPACT_ATOMS: atom_id res chain seq x y z
N MET A 1 -14.01 -41.30 -37.94
CA MET A 1 -13.02 -42.38 -37.65
C MET A 1 -13.49 -43.07 -36.38
N SER A 2 -13.37 -44.40 -36.25
CA SER A 2 -13.74 -45.06 -34.98
C SER A 2 -12.86 -44.54 -33.84
N SER A 3 -13.46 -44.31 -32.67
CA SER A 3 -12.78 -43.84 -31.45
C SER A 3 -11.59 -44.74 -31.07
N ASP A 4 -11.70 -46.05 -31.31
CA ASP A 4 -10.62 -47.02 -31.10
C ASP A 4 -9.40 -46.82 -32.01
N ARG A 5 -9.60 -46.42 -33.27
CA ARG A 5 -8.49 -46.15 -34.19
C ARG A 5 -7.74 -44.89 -33.77
N LEU A 6 -8.48 -43.87 -33.31
CA LEU A 6 -7.92 -42.61 -32.84
C LEU A 6 -7.18 -42.79 -31.50
N LEU A 7 -7.71 -43.62 -30.59
CA LEU A 7 -7.03 -44.02 -29.36
C LEU A 7 -5.68 -44.67 -29.63
N ARG A 8 -5.61 -45.64 -30.54
CA ARG A 8 -4.34 -46.28 -30.91
C ARG A 8 -3.33 -45.28 -31.47
N THR A 9 -3.77 -44.36 -32.33
CA THR A 9 -2.88 -43.34 -32.91
C THR A 9 -2.36 -42.37 -31.84
N VAL A 10 -3.20 -41.92 -30.91
CA VAL A 10 -2.78 -41.04 -29.82
C VAL A 10 -1.78 -41.74 -28.90
N LEU A 11 -2.06 -42.98 -28.49
CA LEU A 11 -1.16 -43.77 -27.65
C LEU A 11 0.18 -44.07 -28.32
N GLN A 12 0.21 -44.23 -29.65
CA GLN A 12 1.46 -44.37 -30.40
C GLN A 12 2.30 -43.09 -30.43
N HIS A 13 1.67 -41.91 -30.28
CA HIS A 13 2.38 -40.63 -30.31
C HIS A 13 2.86 -40.16 -28.93
N TYR A 14 2.30 -40.68 -27.83
CA TYR A 14 2.70 -40.29 -26.47
C TYR A 14 4.19 -40.53 -26.11
N PRO A 15 4.85 -41.63 -26.55
CA PRO A 15 6.24 -41.88 -26.20
C PRO A 15 7.24 -40.88 -26.81
N ASP A 16 6.90 -40.27 -27.94
CA ASP A 16 7.81 -39.43 -28.72
C ASP A 16 7.64 -37.94 -28.40
N VAL A 17 8.74 -37.17 -28.42
CA VAL A 17 8.69 -35.71 -28.29
C VAL A 17 8.44 -35.09 -29.66
N HIS A 18 7.36 -34.31 -29.78
CA HIS A 18 6.96 -33.68 -31.05
C HIS A 18 7.14 -32.16 -31.02
N ASP A 19 6.92 -31.51 -32.16
CA ASP A 19 6.83 -30.05 -32.25
C ASP A 19 5.56 -29.50 -31.56
N ALA A 20 5.49 -28.17 -31.38
CA ALA A 20 4.37 -27.54 -30.68
C ALA A 20 3.02 -27.81 -31.37
N ALA A 21 2.96 -27.75 -32.70
CA ALA A 21 1.73 -27.95 -33.47
C ALA A 21 1.17 -29.38 -33.32
N LYS A 22 2.06 -30.38 -33.37
CA LYS A 22 1.68 -31.78 -33.19
C LYS A 22 1.26 -32.08 -31.76
N THR A 23 1.93 -31.48 -30.77
CA THR A 23 1.52 -31.61 -29.37
C THR A 23 0.13 -31.01 -29.11
N GLU A 24 -0.19 -29.86 -29.70
CA GLU A 24 -1.57 -29.30 -29.65
C GLU A 24 -2.59 -30.25 -30.31
N GLN A 25 -2.23 -30.88 -31.44
CA GLN A 25 -3.08 -31.89 -32.08
C GLN A 25 -3.31 -33.10 -31.18
N ILE A 26 -2.26 -33.58 -30.50
CA ILE A 26 -2.33 -34.69 -29.54
C ILE A 26 -3.25 -34.31 -28.38
N ILE A 27 -3.08 -33.14 -27.77
CA ILE A 27 -3.91 -32.63 -26.68
C ILE A 27 -5.39 -32.53 -27.09
N GLY A 28 -5.67 -31.97 -28.27
CA GLY A 28 -7.03 -31.87 -28.79
C GLY A 28 -7.66 -33.25 -29.02
N SER A 29 -6.89 -34.19 -29.56
CA SER A 29 -7.33 -35.58 -29.78
C SER A 29 -7.58 -36.31 -28.46
N THR A 30 -6.73 -36.13 -27.46
CA THR A 30 -6.92 -36.68 -26.11
C THR A 30 -8.18 -36.13 -25.46
N THR A 31 -8.41 -34.82 -25.54
CA THR A 31 -9.62 -34.19 -24.97
C THR A 31 -10.89 -34.74 -25.61
N HIS A 32 -10.88 -34.95 -26.93
CA HIS A 32 -11.98 -35.58 -27.65
C HIS A 32 -12.17 -37.06 -27.25
N LEU A 33 -11.09 -37.84 -27.11
CA LEU A 33 -11.18 -39.23 -26.65
C LEU A 33 -11.76 -39.32 -25.24
N LEU A 34 -11.38 -38.42 -24.33
CA LEU A 34 -11.91 -38.40 -22.97
C LEU A 34 -13.43 -38.20 -22.94
N THR A 35 -14.04 -37.58 -23.95
CA THR A 35 -15.51 -37.39 -24.01
C THR A 35 -16.25 -38.49 -24.77
N GLU A 36 -15.59 -39.12 -25.75
CA GLU A 36 -16.23 -40.09 -26.65
C GLU A 36 -16.02 -41.56 -26.26
N LEU A 37 -15.03 -41.87 -25.42
CA LEU A 37 -14.77 -43.24 -24.98
C LEU A 37 -15.87 -43.72 -24.02
N THR A 38 -16.52 -44.82 -24.36
CA THR A 38 -17.60 -45.43 -23.58
C THR A 38 -17.13 -46.55 -22.65
N ASN A 39 -15.91 -47.07 -22.84
CA ASN A 39 -15.33 -48.10 -22.00
C ASN A 39 -14.49 -47.47 -20.87
N PRO A 40 -14.83 -47.69 -19.58
CA PRO A 40 -14.12 -47.10 -18.45
C PRO A 40 -12.66 -47.56 -18.32
N LEU A 41 -12.31 -48.75 -18.81
CA LEU A 41 -10.92 -49.22 -18.81
C LEU A 41 -10.05 -48.43 -19.81
N ASN A 42 -10.62 -48.07 -20.96
CA ASN A 42 -9.91 -47.27 -21.97
C ASN A 42 -9.68 -45.84 -21.48
N LEU A 43 -10.63 -45.27 -20.70
CA LEU A 43 -10.46 -43.98 -20.04
C LEU A 43 -9.33 -44.01 -19.00
N GLY A 44 -9.35 -45.00 -18.09
CA GLY A 44 -8.28 -45.15 -17.11
C GLY A 44 -6.90 -45.34 -17.75
N LEU A 45 -6.82 -46.16 -18.81
CA LEU A 45 -5.58 -46.33 -19.58
C LEU A 45 -5.12 -45.02 -20.22
N LEU A 46 -6.04 -44.28 -20.86
CA LEU A 46 -5.71 -43.01 -21.50
C LEU A 46 -5.18 -41.98 -20.49
N THR A 47 -5.78 -41.93 -19.29
CA THR A 47 -5.32 -41.06 -18.19
C THR A 47 -3.94 -41.47 -17.69
N SER A 48 -3.71 -42.75 -17.38
CA SER A 48 -2.40 -43.26 -16.92
C SER A 48 -1.31 -42.95 -17.94
N GLN A 49 -1.57 -43.23 -19.22
CA GLN A 49 -0.61 -43.00 -20.30
C GLN A 49 -0.35 -41.51 -20.54
N LEU A 50 -1.35 -40.64 -20.41
CA LEU A 50 -1.17 -39.19 -20.51
C LEU A 50 -0.25 -38.64 -19.40
N LEU A 51 -0.42 -39.13 -18.17
CA LEU A 51 0.38 -38.66 -17.03
C LEU A 51 1.86 -39.07 -17.14
N THR A 52 2.16 -40.13 -17.88
CA THR A 52 3.54 -40.57 -18.14
C THR A 52 4.09 -40.15 -19.51
N ALA A 53 3.30 -39.46 -20.34
CA ALA A 53 3.65 -39.21 -21.75
C ALA A 53 4.77 -38.17 -21.94
N PRO A 54 5.95 -38.54 -22.49
CA PRO A 54 6.99 -37.58 -22.83
C PRO A 54 6.52 -36.47 -23.78
N ALA A 55 5.61 -36.79 -24.72
CA ALA A 55 5.02 -35.82 -25.65
C ALA A 55 4.40 -34.59 -24.97
N ILE A 56 3.93 -34.75 -23.73
CA ILE A 56 3.28 -33.69 -22.96
C ILE A 56 4.25 -33.03 -21.98
N TRP A 57 5.04 -33.84 -21.27
CA TRP A 57 5.83 -33.37 -20.12
C TRP A 57 7.26 -32.91 -20.44
N PHE A 58 7.85 -33.33 -21.56
CA PHE A 58 9.26 -33.01 -21.89
C PHE A 58 9.42 -31.69 -22.68
N GLN A 59 8.31 -31.03 -23.07
CA GLN A 59 8.38 -29.73 -23.73
C GLN A 59 8.68 -28.59 -22.73
N PRO A 60 9.28 -27.46 -23.17
CA PRO A 60 9.63 -26.31 -22.32
C PRO A 60 8.41 -25.49 -21.82
N GLY A 61 7.26 -26.14 -21.56
CA GLY A 61 6.01 -25.50 -21.20
C GLY A 61 5.86 -25.11 -19.72
N GLY A 62 6.74 -25.58 -18.83
CA GLY A 62 6.70 -25.28 -17.38
C GLY A 62 5.30 -25.48 -16.78
N ILE A 63 4.86 -24.55 -15.93
CA ILE A 63 3.52 -24.54 -15.33
C ILE A 63 2.39 -24.53 -16.36
N ARG A 64 2.60 -23.99 -17.56
CA ARG A 64 1.54 -23.93 -18.59
C ARG A 64 1.10 -25.33 -18.98
N THR A 65 2.01 -26.30 -19.01
CA THR A 65 1.67 -27.72 -19.23
C THR A 65 0.74 -28.23 -18.13
N SER A 66 1.02 -27.93 -16.87
CA SER A 66 0.18 -28.33 -15.74
C SER A 66 -1.23 -27.73 -15.81
N VAL A 67 -1.35 -26.45 -16.15
CA VAL A 67 -2.64 -25.79 -16.37
C VAL A 67 -3.38 -26.37 -17.57
N ARG A 68 -2.67 -26.74 -18.64
CA ARG A 68 -3.27 -27.44 -19.80
C ARG A 68 -3.84 -28.79 -19.39
N VAL A 69 -3.13 -29.58 -18.60
CA VAL A 69 -3.63 -30.87 -18.10
C VAL A 69 -4.90 -30.67 -17.27
N ILE A 70 -4.91 -29.72 -16.34
CA ILE A 70 -6.14 -29.34 -15.59
C ILE A 70 -7.27 -28.99 -16.56
N SER A 71 -6.98 -28.17 -17.58
CA SER A 71 -7.96 -27.71 -18.57
C SER A 71 -8.53 -28.84 -19.44
N ILE A 72 -7.72 -29.85 -19.81
CA ILE A 72 -8.17 -31.04 -20.55
C ILE A 72 -9.26 -31.76 -19.77
N TYR A 73 -9.00 -32.06 -18.51
CA TYR A 73 -9.95 -32.79 -17.66
C TYR A 73 -11.17 -31.94 -17.27
N ASN A 74 -10.99 -30.64 -17.01
CA ASN A 74 -12.09 -29.70 -16.79
C ASN A 74 -13.04 -29.65 -18.00
N THR A 75 -12.49 -29.50 -19.20
CA THR A 75 -13.28 -29.45 -20.45
C THR A 75 -13.99 -30.77 -20.72
N ALA A 76 -13.30 -31.90 -20.53
CA ALA A 76 -13.89 -33.22 -20.74
C ALA A 76 -15.02 -33.50 -19.73
N ALA A 77 -14.79 -33.26 -18.44
CA ALA A 77 -15.80 -33.44 -17.39
C ALA A 77 -17.04 -32.56 -17.63
N ALA A 78 -16.86 -31.28 -17.98
CA ALA A 78 -17.97 -30.38 -18.29
C ALA A 78 -18.78 -30.85 -19.51
N ARG A 79 -18.13 -31.45 -20.52
CA ARG A 79 -18.82 -32.03 -21.69
C ARG A 79 -19.61 -33.29 -21.34
N ILE A 80 -19.05 -34.17 -20.50
CA ILE A 80 -19.76 -35.36 -20.01
C ILE A 80 -21.02 -34.96 -19.24
N HIS A 81 -20.94 -33.95 -18.38
CA HIS A 81 -22.12 -33.39 -17.71
C HIS A 81 -23.17 -32.90 -18.71
N ASN A 82 -22.76 -32.13 -19.71
CA ASN A 82 -23.67 -31.63 -20.74
C ASN A 82 -24.34 -32.77 -21.53
N TYR A 83 -23.61 -33.84 -21.85
CA TYR A 83 -24.18 -35.03 -22.49
C TYR A 83 -25.19 -35.75 -21.59
N GLU A 84 -24.88 -35.90 -20.31
CA GLU A 84 -25.80 -36.54 -19.36
C GLU A 84 -27.08 -35.73 -19.18
N VAL A 85 -26.99 -34.39 -19.08
CA VAL A 85 -28.17 -33.50 -19.03
C VAL A 85 -28.98 -33.59 -20.33
N ALA A 86 -28.33 -33.51 -21.49
CA ALA A 86 -29.00 -33.60 -22.78
C ALA A 86 -29.70 -34.97 -23.01
N ASN A 87 -29.11 -36.06 -22.50
CA ASN A 87 -29.69 -37.40 -22.57
C ASN A 87 -30.86 -37.59 -21.59
N ARG A 88 -30.89 -36.87 -20.45
CA ARG A 88 -32.06 -36.85 -19.55
C ARG A 88 -33.27 -36.14 -20.18
N ASP A 89 -33.03 -35.12 -21.00
CA ASP A 89 -34.08 -34.30 -21.62
C ASP A 89 -34.66 -34.90 -22.92
N ARG A 90 -34.05 -35.95 -23.48
CA ARG A 90 -34.45 -36.55 -24.77
C ARG A 90 -34.92 -38.01 -24.65
N LYS A 91 -35.88 -38.41 -25.50
CA LYS A 91 -36.42 -39.78 -25.60
C LYS A 91 -35.61 -40.74 -26.49
N GLU A 92 -34.61 -40.25 -27.22
CA GLU A 92 -33.75 -41.06 -28.10
C GLU A 92 -32.27 -40.89 -27.71
N PRO A 93 -31.49 -41.99 -27.64
CA PRO A 93 -30.07 -41.95 -27.26
C PRO A 93 -29.21 -41.30 -28.35
N HIS A 94 -28.34 -40.37 -27.96
CA HIS A 94 -27.33 -39.80 -28.85
C HIS A 94 -26.13 -40.74 -29.05
N GLU A 95 -25.48 -40.65 -30.22
CA GLU A 95 -24.13 -41.19 -30.43
C GLU A 95 -23.12 -40.25 -29.75
N GLY A 96 -22.83 -40.51 -28.47
CA GLY A 96 -21.84 -39.79 -27.67
C GLY A 96 -22.15 -39.84 -26.17
N GLY A 97 -21.16 -40.09 -25.31
CA GLY A 97 -21.32 -40.08 -23.85
C GLY A 97 -22.10 -41.27 -23.27
N GLY A 98 -21.55 -42.48 -23.39
CA GLY A 98 -22.17 -43.71 -22.85
C GLY A 98 -21.96 -43.96 -21.34
N LEU A 99 -21.26 -43.08 -20.64
CA LEU A 99 -20.97 -43.21 -19.20
C LEU A 99 -21.63 -42.07 -18.43
N SER A 100 -22.17 -42.38 -17.26
CA SER A 100 -22.60 -41.35 -16.31
C SER A 100 -21.40 -40.55 -15.79
N CYS A 101 -21.65 -39.33 -15.30
CA CYS A 101 -20.64 -38.47 -14.66
C CYS A 101 -19.87 -39.23 -13.56
N GLU A 102 -20.53 -40.08 -12.78
CA GLU A 102 -19.88 -40.86 -11.73
C GLU A 102 -18.99 -41.99 -12.27
N GLU A 103 -19.46 -42.72 -13.27
CA GLU A 103 -18.68 -43.80 -13.89
C GLU A 103 -17.46 -43.24 -14.61
N TRP A 104 -17.62 -42.11 -15.31
CA TRP A 104 -16.54 -41.40 -15.96
C TRP A 104 -15.51 -40.90 -14.95
N THR A 105 -15.95 -40.21 -13.88
CA THR A 105 -15.06 -39.73 -12.81
C THR A 105 -14.29 -40.89 -12.19
N ARG A 106 -14.96 -41.99 -11.83
CA ARG A 106 -14.31 -43.16 -11.24
C ARG A 106 -13.28 -43.79 -12.18
N ALA A 107 -13.57 -43.84 -13.49
CA ALA A 107 -12.66 -44.37 -14.49
C ALA A 107 -11.39 -43.51 -14.63
N VAL A 108 -11.54 -42.19 -14.70
CA VAL A 108 -10.41 -41.24 -14.78
C VAL A 108 -9.56 -41.29 -13.51
N VAL A 109 -10.18 -41.26 -12.33
CA VAL A 109 -9.47 -41.33 -11.03
C VAL A 109 -8.66 -42.62 -10.92
N LYS A 110 -9.20 -43.76 -11.37
CA LYS A 110 -8.46 -45.04 -11.41
C LYS A 110 -7.25 -45.03 -12.36
N GLY A 111 -7.25 -44.15 -13.36
CA GLY A 111 -6.12 -43.97 -14.26
C GLY A 111 -4.95 -43.19 -13.65
N ALA A 112 -5.15 -42.48 -12.54
CA ALA A 112 -4.08 -41.87 -11.77
C ALA A 112 -3.43 -42.92 -10.85
N ASP A 113 -2.76 -43.89 -11.47
CA ASP A 113 -2.15 -45.05 -10.82
C ASP A 113 -0.69 -44.81 -10.41
N ASP A 114 -0.06 -45.78 -9.76
CA ASP A 114 1.30 -45.64 -9.20
C ASP A 114 2.42 -45.50 -10.26
N ARG A 115 2.07 -45.40 -11.55
CA ARG A 115 3.01 -45.12 -12.64
C ARG A 115 3.36 -43.63 -12.76
N SER A 116 2.49 -42.75 -12.25
CA SER A 116 2.68 -41.30 -12.27
C SER A 116 2.91 -40.74 -10.86
N ARG A 117 3.46 -39.52 -10.81
CA ARG A 117 3.77 -38.86 -9.53
C ARG A 117 2.51 -38.24 -8.92
N ARG A 118 2.48 -38.10 -7.59
CA ARG A 118 1.30 -37.62 -6.83
C ARG A 118 0.87 -36.20 -7.23
N TRP A 119 1.81 -35.32 -7.55
CA TRP A 119 1.49 -33.97 -8.05
C TRP A 119 0.77 -34.00 -9.41
N GLN A 120 1.05 -34.99 -10.27
CA GLN A 120 0.35 -35.16 -11.55
C GLN A 120 -1.09 -35.63 -11.33
N HIS A 121 -1.31 -36.49 -10.33
CA HIS A 121 -2.65 -36.96 -9.95
C HIS A 121 -3.50 -35.76 -9.51
N LEU A 122 -2.92 -34.88 -8.69
CA LEU A 122 -3.59 -33.66 -8.23
C LEU A 122 -4.08 -32.79 -9.39
N LEU A 123 -3.33 -32.68 -10.49
CA LEU A 123 -3.75 -31.92 -11.67
C LEU A 123 -5.00 -32.51 -12.34
N VAL A 124 -5.05 -33.84 -12.48
CA VAL A 124 -6.21 -34.55 -13.03
C VAL A 124 -7.41 -34.37 -12.12
N LEU A 125 -7.25 -34.65 -10.83
CA LEU A 125 -8.32 -34.56 -9.84
C LEU A 125 -8.89 -33.13 -9.75
N THR A 126 -8.03 -32.12 -9.81
CA THR A 126 -8.42 -30.71 -9.87
C THR A 126 -9.26 -30.42 -11.11
N GLY A 127 -8.80 -30.86 -12.29
CA GLY A 127 -9.54 -30.68 -13.53
C GLY A 127 -10.92 -31.34 -13.50
N VAL A 128 -11.00 -32.58 -13.00
CA VAL A 128 -12.27 -33.30 -12.84
C VAL A 128 -13.20 -32.57 -11.87
N LEU A 129 -12.71 -32.15 -10.70
CA LEU A 129 -13.49 -31.41 -9.71
C LEU A 129 -14.02 -30.09 -10.29
N MET A 130 -13.19 -29.35 -11.00
CA MET A 130 -13.60 -28.12 -11.68
C MET A 130 -14.71 -28.37 -12.71
N GLY A 131 -14.55 -29.36 -13.59
CA GLY A 131 -15.54 -29.60 -14.64
C GLY A 131 -16.88 -30.11 -14.10
N MET A 132 -16.87 -30.88 -13.01
CA MET A 132 -18.07 -31.46 -12.40
C MET A 132 -18.80 -30.50 -11.45
N GLU A 133 -18.08 -29.65 -10.71
CA GLU A 133 -18.67 -28.86 -9.61
C GLU A 133 -18.65 -27.34 -9.84
N SER A 134 -17.81 -26.81 -10.75
CA SER A 134 -17.80 -25.36 -11.00
C SER A 134 -19.11 -24.88 -11.62
N SER A 135 -19.38 -23.57 -11.52
CA SER A 135 -20.61 -22.95 -12.07
C SER A 135 -21.91 -23.58 -11.55
N ASN A 136 -21.91 -24.09 -10.31
CA ASN A 136 -23.05 -24.75 -9.66
C ASN A 136 -23.63 -25.95 -10.43
N ARG A 137 -22.80 -26.66 -11.22
CA ARG A 137 -23.25 -27.86 -11.97
C ARG A 137 -23.71 -29.01 -11.07
N GLN A 138 -23.05 -29.19 -9.91
CA GLN A 138 -23.39 -30.23 -8.92
C GLN A 138 -23.61 -31.61 -9.56
N SER A 139 -22.67 -32.01 -10.43
CA SER A 139 -22.84 -33.17 -11.31
C SER A 139 -22.71 -34.50 -10.59
N LEU A 140 -22.08 -34.52 -9.42
CA LEU A 140 -21.76 -35.74 -8.67
C LEU A 140 -22.71 -35.93 -7.48
N SER A 141 -22.95 -37.18 -7.08
CA SER A 141 -23.58 -37.42 -5.78
C SER A 141 -22.68 -36.92 -4.64
N ARG A 142 -23.29 -36.63 -3.49
CA ARG A 142 -22.57 -36.20 -2.28
C ARG A 142 -21.44 -37.16 -1.89
N GLY A 143 -21.67 -38.47 -2.02
CA GLY A 143 -20.66 -39.48 -1.72
C GLY A 143 -19.46 -39.41 -2.67
N MET A 144 -19.72 -39.38 -3.98
CA MET A 144 -18.66 -39.29 -4.98
C MET A 144 -17.89 -37.96 -4.89
N ARG A 145 -18.60 -36.85 -4.66
CA ARG A 145 -17.99 -35.55 -4.44
C ARG A 145 -17.07 -35.56 -3.23
N ASN A 146 -17.51 -36.10 -2.09
CA ASN A 146 -16.68 -36.22 -0.89
C ASN A 146 -15.42 -37.05 -1.16
N THR A 147 -15.54 -38.19 -1.84
CA THR A 147 -14.38 -39.01 -2.22
C THR A 147 -13.41 -38.26 -3.15
N LEU A 148 -13.93 -37.44 -4.08
CA LEU A 148 -13.09 -36.65 -4.96
C LEU A 148 -12.38 -35.52 -4.22
N GLU A 149 -13.07 -34.80 -3.32
CA GLU A 149 -12.46 -33.78 -2.46
C GLU A 149 -11.37 -34.39 -1.56
N GLU A 150 -11.63 -35.54 -0.94
CA GLU A 150 -10.66 -36.30 -0.14
C GLU A 150 -9.45 -36.72 -0.99
N ALA A 151 -9.67 -37.22 -2.21
CA ALA A 151 -8.58 -37.59 -3.12
C ALA A 151 -7.71 -36.38 -3.52
N VAL A 152 -8.32 -35.20 -3.74
CA VAL A 152 -7.58 -33.95 -4.01
C VAL A 152 -6.69 -33.60 -2.83
N VAL A 153 -7.23 -33.62 -1.60
CA VAL A 153 -6.45 -33.30 -0.39
C VAL A 153 -5.33 -34.33 -0.17
N MET A 154 -5.62 -35.61 -0.31
CA MET A 154 -4.63 -36.68 -0.15
C MET A 154 -3.50 -36.56 -1.18
N ALA A 155 -3.83 -36.35 -2.46
CA ALA A 155 -2.84 -36.15 -3.50
C ALA A 155 -2.00 -34.89 -3.27
N ALA A 156 -2.61 -33.81 -2.78
CA ALA A 156 -1.91 -32.57 -2.44
C ALA A 156 -0.92 -32.77 -1.29
N ASN A 157 -1.36 -33.37 -0.18
CA ASN A 157 -0.49 -33.59 0.98
C ASN A 157 0.68 -34.53 0.65
N LEU A 158 0.43 -35.63 -0.09
CA LEU A 158 1.49 -36.52 -0.53
C LEU A 158 2.47 -35.83 -1.49
N ALA A 159 1.99 -34.96 -2.38
CA ALA A 159 2.85 -34.19 -3.28
C ALA A 159 3.66 -33.11 -2.56
N LEU A 160 3.15 -32.57 -1.45
CA LEU A 160 3.89 -31.65 -0.59
C LEU A 160 5.01 -32.38 0.19
N GLU A 161 4.79 -33.65 0.57
CA GLU A 161 5.78 -34.49 1.24
C GLU A 161 6.91 -34.94 0.31
N SER A 162 6.61 -35.27 -0.96
CA SER A 162 7.61 -35.71 -1.95
C SER A 162 8.38 -34.58 -2.65
N ARG A 163 8.22 -33.32 -2.20
CA ARG A 163 8.72 -32.14 -2.90
C ARG A 163 10.23 -32.18 -3.18
N ASP A 164 11.04 -32.68 -2.25
CA ASP A 164 12.51 -32.66 -2.39
C ASP A 164 13.02 -33.65 -3.45
N GLU A 165 12.19 -34.62 -3.86
CA GLU A 165 12.47 -35.60 -4.91
C GLU A 165 11.96 -35.15 -6.30
N ASP A 166 11.16 -34.09 -6.32
CA ASP A 166 10.44 -33.58 -7.48
C ASP A 166 11.11 -32.33 -8.09
N ASP A 167 10.95 -32.15 -9.40
CA ASP A 167 11.47 -30.97 -10.11
C ASP A 167 10.79 -29.67 -9.62
N PRO A 168 11.45 -28.50 -9.61
CA PRO A 168 10.85 -27.23 -9.18
C PRO A 168 9.49 -26.91 -9.82
N VAL A 169 9.28 -27.30 -11.09
CA VAL A 169 7.99 -27.11 -11.79
C VAL A 169 6.86 -27.92 -11.14
N ALA A 170 7.14 -29.08 -10.56
CA ALA A 170 6.16 -29.90 -9.87
C ALA A 170 5.58 -29.17 -8.64
N GLY A 171 6.44 -28.55 -7.83
CA GLY A 171 6.00 -27.79 -6.66
C GLY A 171 5.07 -26.63 -7.05
N ALA A 172 5.44 -25.86 -8.06
CA ALA A 172 4.58 -24.77 -8.53
C ALA A 172 3.28 -25.28 -9.19
N SER A 173 3.31 -26.47 -9.79
CA SER A 173 2.12 -27.15 -10.31
C SER A 173 1.14 -27.54 -9.21
N VAL A 174 1.63 -28.00 -8.05
CA VAL A 174 0.80 -28.28 -6.86
C VAL A 174 0.08 -27.01 -6.40
N VAL A 175 0.81 -25.90 -6.30
CA VAL A 175 0.23 -24.60 -5.91
C VAL A 175 -0.86 -24.16 -6.88
N MET A 176 -0.61 -24.24 -8.18
CA MET A 176 -1.61 -23.87 -9.19
C MET A 176 -2.84 -24.78 -9.16
N ALA A 177 -2.65 -26.09 -8.96
CA ALA A 177 -3.76 -27.03 -8.83
C ALA A 177 -4.64 -26.69 -7.62
N LEU A 178 -4.01 -26.49 -6.45
CA LEU A 178 -4.71 -26.09 -5.24
C LEU A 178 -5.38 -24.73 -5.40
N ASN A 179 -4.75 -23.76 -6.07
CA ASN A 179 -5.36 -22.46 -6.32
C ASN A 179 -6.71 -22.56 -7.07
N PHE A 180 -6.85 -23.53 -7.98
CA PHE A 180 -8.11 -23.77 -8.69
C PHE A 180 -9.08 -24.69 -7.94
N ALA A 181 -8.58 -25.69 -7.20
CA ALA A 181 -9.42 -26.62 -6.44
C ALA A 181 -9.98 -25.98 -5.17
N PHE A 182 -9.20 -25.13 -4.48
CA PHE A 182 -9.49 -24.62 -3.15
C PHE A 182 -10.87 -23.94 -3.01
N PRO A 183 -11.32 -23.09 -3.96
CA PRO A 183 -12.66 -22.51 -3.90
C PRO A 183 -13.80 -23.54 -3.99
N LEU A 184 -13.55 -24.73 -4.55
CA LEU A 184 -14.53 -25.79 -4.74
C LEU A 184 -14.61 -26.78 -3.57
N LEU A 185 -13.54 -26.89 -2.79
CA LEU A 185 -13.49 -27.74 -1.60
C LEU A 185 -14.42 -27.23 -0.50
N SER A 186 -15.05 -28.14 0.23
CA SER A 186 -15.74 -27.83 1.48
C SER A 186 -14.77 -27.38 2.57
N ASP A 187 -15.25 -26.62 3.56
CA ASP A 187 -14.41 -26.12 4.65
C ASP A 187 -13.73 -27.24 5.45
N PHE A 188 -14.41 -28.39 5.59
CA PHE A 188 -13.81 -29.58 6.16
C PHE A 188 -12.56 -30.02 5.38
N HIS A 189 -12.66 -30.23 4.07
CA HIS A 189 -11.52 -30.67 3.27
C HIS A 189 -10.42 -29.59 3.14
N ARG A 190 -10.79 -28.30 3.13
CA ARG A 190 -9.80 -27.21 3.20
C ARG A 190 -8.97 -27.26 4.48
N SER A 191 -9.56 -27.66 5.60
CA SER A 191 -8.85 -27.76 6.89
C SER A 191 -7.83 -28.90 6.96
N LEU A 192 -7.96 -29.90 6.09
CA LEU A 192 -7.09 -31.08 6.02
C LEU A 192 -5.82 -30.88 5.18
N ILE A 193 -5.72 -29.76 4.46
CA ILE A 193 -4.53 -29.43 3.66
C ILE A 193 -3.38 -29.04 4.58
N ASN A 194 -2.21 -29.63 4.38
CA ASN A 194 -1.00 -29.33 5.16
C ASN A 194 -0.48 -27.91 4.86
N CYS A 195 -0.99 -26.92 5.58
CA CYS A 195 -0.66 -25.51 5.41
C CYS A 195 0.80 -25.19 5.80
N ASN A 196 1.44 -26.00 6.66
CA ASN A 196 2.84 -25.81 7.05
C ASN A 196 3.78 -26.05 5.86
N ALA A 197 3.52 -27.09 5.06
CA ALA A 197 4.31 -27.39 3.87
C ALA A 197 3.88 -26.53 2.65
N LEU A 198 2.58 -26.22 2.57
CA LEU A 198 2.03 -25.44 1.47
C LEU A 198 2.49 -23.98 1.47
N LEU A 199 2.51 -23.31 2.64
CA LEU A 199 2.80 -21.88 2.70
C LEU A 199 4.19 -21.51 2.12
N PRO A 200 5.30 -22.15 2.54
CA PRO A 200 6.61 -21.89 1.93
C PRO A 200 6.63 -22.15 0.43
N LEU A 201 5.89 -23.16 -0.05
CA LEU A 201 5.80 -23.48 -1.47
C LEU A 201 5.03 -22.42 -2.26
N ILE A 202 3.96 -21.84 -1.70
CA ILE A 202 3.24 -20.71 -2.32
C ILE A 202 4.15 -19.50 -2.46
N VAL A 203 4.83 -19.10 -1.37
CA VAL A 203 5.74 -17.93 -1.40
C VAL A 203 6.88 -18.15 -2.38
N TRP A 204 7.45 -19.36 -2.39
CA TRP A 204 8.46 -19.73 -3.38
C TRP A 204 7.92 -19.66 -4.81
N THR A 205 6.72 -20.20 -5.08
CA THR A 205 6.10 -20.17 -6.41
C THR A 205 5.84 -18.74 -6.91
N VAL A 206 5.46 -17.83 -6.01
CA VAL A 206 5.22 -16.42 -6.34
C VAL A 206 6.53 -15.67 -6.62
N THR A 207 7.58 -15.95 -5.86
CA THR A 207 8.83 -15.17 -5.90
C THR A 207 9.88 -15.74 -6.86
N ALA A 208 9.89 -17.05 -7.10
CA ALA A 208 10.87 -17.75 -7.92
C ALA A 208 10.58 -17.67 -9.42
N GLU A 209 11.33 -18.43 -10.22
CA GLU A 209 11.37 -18.38 -11.68
C GLU A 209 10.02 -18.47 -12.36
N GLU A 210 9.08 -19.25 -11.83
CA GLU A 210 7.74 -19.39 -12.40
C GLU A 210 6.78 -18.24 -12.06
N GLY A 211 7.06 -17.52 -10.98
CA GLY A 211 6.35 -16.33 -10.54
C GLY A 211 7.04 -15.08 -11.07
N LEU A 212 7.57 -14.26 -10.17
CA LEU A 212 8.21 -12.97 -10.44
C LEU A 212 9.72 -13.07 -10.73
N GLY A 213 10.27 -14.28 -10.77
CA GLY A 213 11.65 -14.56 -11.18
C GLY A 213 12.69 -13.78 -10.38
N HIS A 214 12.51 -13.62 -9.07
CA HIS A 214 13.40 -12.86 -8.18
C HIS A 214 13.63 -11.40 -8.63
N GLY A 215 12.72 -10.84 -9.43
CA GLY A 215 12.88 -9.48 -9.98
C GLY A 215 13.82 -9.38 -11.18
N GLN A 216 14.36 -10.49 -11.71
CA GLN A 216 15.37 -10.51 -12.79
C GLN A 216 14.95 -9.74 -14.05
N PHE A 217 13.65 -9.55 -14.29
CA PHE A 217 13.16 -8.71 -15.38
C PHE A 217 13.67 -7.27 -15.28
N LEU A 218 13.90 -6.74 -14.08
CA LEU A 218 14.45 -5.40 -13.87
C LEU A 218 15.91 -5.29 -14.34
N ALA A 219 16.71 -6.34 -14.14
CA ALA A 219 18.08 -6.40 -14.63
C ALA A 219 18.11 -6.47 -16.17
N ALA A 220 17.23 -7.28 -16.76
CA ALA A 220 17.09 -7.37 -18.22
C ALA A 220 16.69 -6.00 -18.83
N VAL A 221 15.73 -5.30 -18.23
CA VAL A 221 15.36 -3.94 -18.65
C VAL A 221 16.55 -2.99 -18.53
N SER A 222 17.26 -3.00 -17.41
CA SER A 222 18.41 -2.12 -17.19
C SER A 222 19.48 -2.25 -18.28
N SER A 223 19.74 -3.48 -18.76
CA SER A 223 20.73 -3.71 -19.82
C SER A 223 20.35 -3.19 -21.21
N GLU A 224 19.05 -2.94 -21.45
CA GLU A 224 18.52 -2.59 -22.77
C GLU A 224 17.91 -1.16 -22.82
N VAL A 225 17.92 -0.44 -21.70
CA VAL A 225 17.61 0.99 -21.66
C VAL A 225 18.82 1.77 -22.17
N VAL A 226 18.65 2.49 -23.28
CA VAL A 226 19.71 3.26 -23.93
C VAL A 226 19.38 4.75 -23.92
N GLU A 227 20.41 5.59 -23.98
CA GLU A 227 20.23 7.03 -24.17
C GLU A 227 20.16 7.34 -25.67
N SER A 228 19.09 8.01 -26.07
CA SER A 228 18.89 8.47 -27.44
C SER A 228 19.77 9.68 -27.77
N PRO A 229 19.94 10.06 -29.06
CA PRO A 229 20.69 11.25 -29.43
C PRO A 229 20.17 12.56 -28.83
N ASN A 230 18.91 12.59 -28.38
CA ASN A 230 18.28 13.74 -27.72
C ASN A 230 18.46 13.71 -26.18
N HIS A 231 19.36 12.89 -25.65
CA HIS A 231 19.55 12.66 -24.21
C HIS A 231 18.33 12.10 -23.47
N LEU A 232 17.34 11.57 -24.20
CA LEU A 232 16.18 10.89 -23.62
C LEU A 232 16.46 9.39 -23.48
N LEU A 233 15.98 8.79 -22.40
CA LEU A 233 16.03 7.35 -22.19
C LEU A 233 15.00 6.65 -23.09
N ALA A 234 15.47 5.66 -23.84
CA ALA A 234 14.70 4.86 -24.76
C ALA A 234 14.76 3.38 -24.36
N TRP A 235 13.59 2.77 -24.28
CA TRP A 235 13.39 1.34 -24.12
C TRP A 235 12.35 0.89 -25.14
N SER A 236 12.83 0.26 -26.22
CA SER A 236 12.02 -0.09 -27.38
C SER A 236 11.18 -1.37 -27.14
N PRO A 237 9.94 -1.44 -27.66
CA PRO A 237 9.11 -2.65 -27.60
C PRO A 237 9.66 -3.82 -28.42
N ASN A 238 10.67 -3.62 -29.27
CA ASN A 238 11.30 -4.70 -30.04
C ASN A 238 12.34 -5.49 -29.23
N THR A 239 12.63 -5.04 -28.01
CA THR A 239 13.68 -5.61 -27.16
C THR A 239 13.29 -6.96 -26.54
N PRO A 240 14.25 -7.88 -26.34
CA PRO A 240 14.06 -9.11 -25.58
C PRO A 240 13.49 -8.88 -24.17
N SER A 241 13.96 -7.88 -23.43
CA SER A 241 13.46 -7.57 -22.07
C SER A 241 11.97 -7.23 -22.06
N PHE A 242 11.47 -6.51 -23.07
CA PHE A 242 10.05 -6.21 -23.17
C PHE A 242 9.21 -7.46 -23.47
N ARG A 243 9.67 -8.32 -24.39
CA ARG A 243 9.02 -9.61 -24.65
C ARG A 243 9.00 -10.49 -23.40
N PHE A 244 10.11 -10.51 -22.66
CA PHE A 244 10.21 -11.25 -21.41
C PHE A 244 9.17 -10.78 -20.38
N ILE A 245 8.99 -9.47 -20.20
CA ILE A 245 7.93 -8.92 -19.33
C ILE A 245 6.53 -9.30 -19.82
N GLN A 246 6.27 -9.25 -21.13
CA GLN A 246 4.97 -9.65 -21.68
C GLN A 246 4.69 -11.15 -21.47
N GLU A 247 5.71 -11.99 -21.58
CA GLU A 247 5.61 -13.43 -21.33
C GLU A 247 5.37 -13.72 -19.84
N LEU A 248 6.08 -12.99 -18.97
CA LEU A 248 5.94 -13.03 -17.52
C LEU A 248 4.52 -12.64 -17.11
N ASP A 249 3.99 -11.52 -17.60
CA ASP A 249 2.63 -11.04 -17.28
C ASP A 249 1.52 -12.04 -17.69
N ARG A 250 1.79 -12.85 -18.73
CA ARG A 250 0.90 -13.91 -19.23
C ARG A 250 1.03 -15.24 -18.49
N ARG A 251 1.97 -15.38 -17.55
CA ARG A 251 2.14 -16.63 -16.81
C ARG A 251 0.93 -16.91 -15.92
N PRO A 252 0.52 -18.18 -15.77
CA PRO A 252 -0.65 -18.52 -14.95
C PRO A 252 -0.54 -18.06 -13.49
N THR A 253 0.67 -18.03 -12.92
CA THR A 253 0.96 -17.51 -11.59
C THR A 253 0.54 -16.05 -11.44
N LEU A 254 1.03 -15.17 -12.31
CA LEU A 254 0.72 -13.74 -12.27
C LEU A 254 -0.71 -13.42 -12.72
N ALA A 255 -1.26 -14.16 -13.68
CA ALA A 255 -2.66 -14.03 -14.08
C ALA A 255 -3.62 -14.36 -12.92
N ASN A 256 -3.22 -15.25 -12.00
CA ASN A 256 -4.02 -15.67 -10.86
C ASN A 256 -3.46 -15.16 -9.51
N MET A 257 -2.74 -14.04 -9.51
CA MET A 257 -2.07 -13.53 -8.30
C MET A 257 -3.07 -13.24 -7.15
N GLY A 258 -4.27 -12.74 -7.46
CA GLY A 258 -5.30 -12.47 -6.46
C GLY A 258 -5.76 -13.73 -5.71
N PRO A 259 -6.26 -14.76 -6.41
CA PRO A 259 -6.56 -16.07 -5.81
C PRO A 259 -5.38 -16.69 -5.05
N LEU A 260 -4.16 -16.60 -5.61
CA LEU A 260 -2.96 -17.13 -4.95
C LEU A 260 -2.65 -16.42 -3.63
N ALA A 261 -2.80 -15.09 -3.59
CA ALA A 261 -2.64 -14.32 -2.36
C ALA A 261 -3.70 -14.70 -1.31
N LYS A 262 -4.94 -15.02 -1.74
CA LYS A 262 -5.97 -15.54 -0.83
C LYS A 262 -5.64 -16.93 -0.30
N LEU A 263 -5.14 -17.83 -1.15
CA LEU A 263 -4.69 -19.16 -0.73
C LEU A 263 -3.50 -19.05 0.26
N ALA A 264 -2.55 -18.16 -0.02
CA ALA A 264 -1.46 -17.85 0.90
C ALA A 264 -2.00 -17.32 2.24
N GLY A 265 -2.94 -16.38 2.21
CA GLY A 265 -3.56 -15.83 3.41
C GLY A 265 -4.26 -16.89 4.26
N TYR A 266 -4.99 -17.82 3.62
CA TYR A 266 -5.57 -18.97 4.32
C TYR A 266 -4.48 -19.87 4.92
N ALA A 267 -3.43 -20.20 4.16
CA ALA A 267 -2.33 -21.03 4.64
C ALA A 267 -1.58 -20.36 5.82
N VAL A 268 -1.40 -19.04 5.78
CA VAL A 268 -0.87 -18.26 6.91
C VAL A 268 -1.78 -18.39 8.12
N GLN A 269 -3.09 -18.28 7.99
CA GLN A 269 -4.00 -18.37 9.14
C GLN A 269 -4.08 -19.79 9.73
N GLN A 270 -3.98 -20.83 8.90
CA GLN A 270 -4.19 -22.22 9.31
C GLN A 270 -2.92 -23.02 9.57
N ALA A 271 -1.73 -22.50 9.25
CA ALA A 271 -0.48 -23.19 9.55
C ALA A 271 -0.33 -23.42 11.07
N THR A 272 -0.13 -24.66 11.51
CA THR A 272 0.07 -24.98 12.92
C THR A 272 1.49 -24.65 13.39
N ASP A 273 2.45 -24.60 12.46
CA ASP A 273 3.82 -24.22 12.72
C ASP A 273 4.06 -22.73 12.43
N THR A 274 4.27 -21.96 13.50
CA THR A 274 4.61 -20.53 13.43
C THR A 274 5.92 -20.30 12.66
N GLN A 275 6.88 -21.24 12.67
CA GLN A 275 8.14 -21.08 11.95
C GLN A 275 7.93 -21.05 10.44
N ALA A 276 6.97 -21.81 9.91
CA ALA A 276 6.62 -21.75 8.49
C ALA A 276 6.13 -20.34 8.09
N VAL A 277 5.40 -19.65 8.97
CA VAL A 277 4.94 -18.27 8.75
C VAL A 277 6.09 -17.26 8.81
N ILE A 278 7.01 -17.42 9.78
CA ILE A 278 8.19 -16.57 9.87
C ILE A 278 9.11 -16.77 8.65
N ALA A 279 9.31 -18.02 8.21
CA ALA A 279 10.09 -18.34 7.02
C ALA A 279 9.45 -17.75 5.75
N ALA A 280 8.12 -17.74 5.66
CA ALA A 280 7.40 -17.07 4.57
C ALA A 280 7.66 -15.54 4.58
N GLN A 281 7.66 -14.90 5.75
CA GLN A 281 8.03 -13.50 5.88
C GLN A 281 9.48 -13.24 5.46
N ASP A 282 10.41 -14.10 5.87
CA ASP A 282 11.82 -14.00 5.51
C ASP A 282 12.05 -14.13 4.00
N ALA A 283 11.33 -15.03 3.35
CA ALA A 283 11.36 -15.17 1.89
C ALA A 283 10.80 -13.91 1.19
N LEU A 284 9.72 -13.31 1.69
CA LEU A 284 9.20 -12.04 1.17
C LEU A 284 10.19 -10.88 1.38
N LEU A 285 10.87 -10.84 2.52
CA LEU A 285 11.89 -9.84 2.80
C LEU A 285 13.06 -9.99 1.82
N ALA A 286 13.62 -11.19 1.67
CA ALA A 286 14.69 -11.47 0.74
C ALA A 286 14.30 -11.08 -0.71
N PHE A 287 13.09 -11.45 -1.14
CA PHE A 287 12.56 -11.09 -2.44
C PHE A 287 12.45 -9.56 -2.62
N SER A 288 11.82 -8.86 -1.66
CA SER A 288 11.65 -7.40 -1.75
C SER A 288 12.99 -6.66 -1.79
N SER A 289 13.99 -7.12 -1.03
CA SER A 289 15.34 -6.56 -1.05
C SER A 289 16.00 -6.74 -2.42
N GLN A 290 15.91 -7.95 -3.00
CA GLN A 290 16.43 -8.21 -4.35
C GLN A 290 15.79 -7.30 -5.40
N VAL A 291 14.46 -7.10 -5.32
CA VAL A 291 13.74 -6.20 -6.23
C VAL A 291 14.23 -4.77 -6.08
N LEU A 292 14.39 -4.27 -4.85
CA LEU A 292 14.91 -2.93 -4.61
C LEU A 292 16.35 -2.77 -5.13
N ASP A 293 17.22 -3.75 -4.90
CA ASP A 293 18.61 -3.69 -5.33
C ASP A 293 18.73 -3.70 -6.87
N MET A 294 17.91 -4.50 -7.56
CA MET A 294 17.84 -4.47 -9.02
C MET A 294 17.25 -3.17 -9.56
N TRP A 295 16.27 -2.58 -8.86
CA TRP A 295 15.73 -1.28 -9.24
C TRP A 295 16.76 -0.16 -9.04
N ARG A 296 17.50 -0.17 -7.94
CA ARG A 296 18.51 0.85 -7.59
C ARG A 296 19.58 1.03 -8.67
N VAL A 297 19.97 -0.05 -9.34
CA VAL A 297 20.96 0.00 -10.44
C VAL A 297 20.34 0.29 -11.81
N ASN A 298 19.01 0.39 -11.89
CA ASN A 298 18.31 0.67 -13.14
C ASN A 298 18.28 2.17 -13.41
N ARG A 299 18.65 2.59 -14.62
CA ARG A 299 18.63 4.00 -15.05
C ARG A 299 17.24 4.65 -14.95
N LEU A 300 16.18 3.83 -15.00
CA LEU A 300 14.80 4.29 -14.86
C LEU A 300 14.40 4.63 -13.41
N SER A 301 15.23 4.26 -12.42
CA SER A 301 14.92 4.47 -11.00
C SER A 301 15.03 5.91 -10.53
N ASP A 302 15.76 6.74 -11.27
CA ASP A 302 15.99 8.15 -10.94
C ASP A 302 14.96 9.09 -11.60
N ILE A 303 13.96 8.54 -12.28
CA ILE A 303 12.95 9.32 -13.00
C ILE A 303 11.86 9.77 -12.02
N ASP A 304 11.79 11.08 -11.79
CA ASP A 304 10.64 11.70 -11.11
C ASP A 304 9.38 11.54 -11.99
N PRO A 305 8.26 10.99 -11.47
CA PRO A 305 7.00 10.87 -12.19
C PRO A 305 6.52 12.15 -12.86
N ALA A 306 6.79 13.32 -12.25
CA ALA A 306 6.42 14.62 -12.81
C ALA A 306 7.24 15.00 -14.06
N LEU A 307 8.40 14.38 -14.27
CA LEU A 307 9.35 14.70 -15.34
C LEU A 307 9.45 13.60 -16.40
N GLU A 308 8.60 12.57 -16.36
CA GLU A 308 8.65 11.45 -17.30
C GLU A 308 8.62 11.89 -18.77
N GLY A 309 7.77 12.87 -19.10
CA GLY A 309 7.68 13.42 -20.46
C GLY A 309 8.94 14.11 -20.97
N ASN A 310 9.83 14.52 -20.06
CA ASN A 310 11.07 15.23 -20.37
C ASN A 310 12.29 14.30 -20.41
N VAL A 311 12.17 13.08 -19.85
CA VAL A 311 13.29 12.14 -19.69
C VAL A 311 13.12 10.90 -20.55
N LEU A 312 11.89 10.46 -20.80
CA LEU A 312 11.60 9.26 -21.59
C LEU A 312 11.22 9.62 -23.03
N THR A 313 11.57 8.76 -23.98
CA THR A 313 11.03 8.87 -25.35
C THR A 313 9.52 8.62 -25.39
N GLN A 314 8.82 9.25 -26.34
CA GLN A 314 7.38 9.08 -26.53
C GLN A 314 6.98 7.61 -26.77
N GLU A 315 7.82 6.85 -27.49
CA GLU A 315 7.60 5.41 -27.71
C GLU A 315 7.63 4.65 -26.38
N THR A 316 8.61 4.92 -25.52
CA THR A 316 8.72 4.28 -24.20
C THR A 316 7.54 4.62 -23.30
N ILE A 317 7.15 5.89 -23.21
CA ILE A 317 6.02 6.36 -22.38
C ILE A 317 4.72 5.66 -22.78
N THR A 318 4.48 5.49 -24.08
CA THR A 318 3.21 4.96 -24.59
C THR A 318 3.14 3.43 -24.68
N SER A 319 4.29 2.75 -24.79
CA SER A 319 4.33 1.30 -25.04
C SER A 319 4.91 0.47 -23.89
N THR A 320 6.18 0.68 -23.55
CA THR A 320 6.91 -0.23 -22.65
C THR A 320 6.78 0.15 -21.18
N TRP A 321 6.77 1.45 -20.88
CA TRP A 321 6.67 2.00 -19.52
C TRP A 321 5.39 1.58 -18.78
N PRO A 322 4.18 1.66 -19.37
CA PRO A 322 2.95 1.28 -18.66
C PRO A 322 2.89 -0.21 -18.31
N VAL A 323 3.47 -1.07 -19.16
CA VAL A 323 3.51 -2.52 -18.96
C VAL A 323 4.43 -2.88 -17.80
N LEU A 324 5.60 -2.25 -17.71
CA LEU A 324 6.51 -2.42 -16.57
C LEU A 324 5.83 -2.03 -15.25
N TRP A 325 5.18 -0.87 -15.21
CA TRP A 325 4.48 -0.42 -14.00
C TRP A 325 3.29 -1.29 -13.63
N ASN A 326 2.57 -1.84 -14.61
CA ASN A 326 1.50 -2.79 -14.34
C ASN A 326 2.04 -4.08 -13.68
N LEU A 327 3.19 -4.60 -14.15
CA LEU A 327 3.84 -5.75 -13.55
C LEU A 327 4.33 -5.45 -12.12
N LEU A 328 5.00 -4.31 -11.91
CA LEU A 328 5.43 -3.85 -10.59
C LEU A 328 4.25 -3.71 -9.63
N ARG A 329 3.11 -3.20 -10.10
CA ARG A 329 1.88 -3.07 -9.30
C ARG A 329 1.34 -4.45 -8.89
N LYS A 330 1.32 -5.43 -9.79
CA LYS A 330 0.92 -6.82 -9.46
C LYS A 330 1.84 -7.44 -8.41
N LEU A 331 3.16 -7.22 -8.54
CA LEU A 331 4.15 -7.63 -7.54
C LEU A 331 3.83 -7.01 -6.18
N MET A 332 3.67 -5.68 -6.11
CA MET A 332 3.40 -4.97 -4.86
C MET A 332 2.11 -5.47 -4.20
N PHE A 333 0.99 -5.54 -4.92
CA PHE A 333 -0.27 -6.02 -4.35
C PHE A 333 -0.18 -7.46 -3.86
N GLY A 334 0.50 -8.33 -4.63
CA GLY A 334 0.71 -9.72 -4.25
C GLY A 334 1.52 -9.86 -2.97
N THR A 335 2.65 -9.16 -2.87
CA THR A 335 3.50 -9.15 -1.68
C THR A 335 2.76 -8.58 -0.46
N VAL A 336 2.08 -7.44 -0.60
CA VAL A 336 1.36 -6.79 0.51
C VAL A 336 0.18 -7.64 0.99
N ALA A 337 -0.54 -8.32 0.10
CA ALA A 337 -1.64 -9.19 0.50
C ALA A 337 -1.18 -10.40 1.34
N ILE A 338 -0.04 -11.02 0.98
CA ILE A 338 0.53 -12.10 1.79
C ILE A 338 1.06 -11.54 3.12
N LEU A 339 1.77 -10.41 3.08
CA LEU A 339 2.31 -9.75 4.28
C LEU A 339 1.21 -9.35 5.26
N GLN A 340 0.06 -8.87 4.77
CA GLN A 340 -1.07 -8.51 5.60
C GLN A 340 -1.62 -9.71 6.38
N ALA A 341 -1.67 -10.89 5.76
CA ALA A 341 -2.09 -12.10 6.47
C ALA A 341 -1.11 -12.47 7.59
N ILE A 342 0.20 -12.29 7.35
CA ILE A 342 1.27 -12.54 8.35
C ILE A 342 1.13 -11.56 9.53
N VAL A 343 0.99 -10.27 9.26
CA VAL A 343 0.79 -9.23 10.28
C VAL A 343 -0.52 -9.45 11.05
N SER A 344 -1.58 -9.87 10.37
CA SER A 344 -2.85 -10.19 11.05
C SER A 344 -2.68 -11.38 12.00
N ARG A 345 -1.96 -12.42 11.59
CA ARG A 345 -1.67 -13.56 12.44
C ARG A 345 -0.77 -13.17 13.62
N SER A 346 0.18 -12.26 13.44
CA SER A 346 1.08 -11.85 14.54
C SER A 346 0.35 -11.18 15.69
N LEU A 347 -0.84 -10.61 15.46
CA LEU A 347 -1.72 -10.07 16.50
C LEU A 347 -2.43 -11.15 17.33
N LEU A 348 -2.54 -12.38 16.81
CA LEU A 348 -3.37 -13.44 17.39
C LEU A 348 -2.55 -14.63 17.88
N ASP A 349 -1.42 -14.95 17.24
CA ASP A 349 -0.54 -16.07 17.60
C ASP A 349 0.35 -15.68 18.79
N PRO A 350 0.21 -16.32 19.97
CA PRO A 350 1.02 -15.99 21.16
C PRO A 350 2.54 -16.14 20.94
N ARG A 351 2.96 -17.00 20.00
CA ARG A 351 4.38 -17.18 19.66
C ARG A 351 4.93 -16.02 18.83
N MET A 352 4.07 -15.23 18.21
CA MET A 352 4.42 -14.04 17.44
C MET A 352 4.19 -12.75 18.24
N LEU A 353 3.21 -12.73 19.15
CA LEU A 353 2.80 -11.55 19.92
C LEU A 353 3.70 -11.19 21.11
N ASN A 354 4.71 -12.01 21.44
CA ASN A 354 5.60 -11.73 22.58
C ASN A 354 6.60 -10.60 22.30
N ASP A 355 7.16 -10.04 23.37
CA ASP A 355 8.05 -8.87 23.36
C ASP A 355 9.33 -9.04 22.53
N MET A 356 9.74 -10.29 22.24
CA MET A 356 10.91 -10.58 21.42
C MET A 356 10.55 -10.73 19.94
N ALA A 357 9.49 -11.46 19.63
CA ALA A 357 9.10 -11.78 18.26
C ALA A 357 8.36 -10.62 17.58
N ALA A 358 7.45 -9.95 18.30
CA ALA A 358 6.58 -8.92 17.72
C ALA A 358 7.36 -7.76 17.09
N PRO A 359 8.38 -7.16 17.76
CA PRO A 359 9.17 -6.09 17.16
C PRO A 359 9.99 -6.55 15.95
N VAL A 360 10.45 -7.80 15.94
CA VAL A 360 11.20 -8.38 14.81
C VAL A 360 10.29 -8.56 13.60
N ILE A 361 9.09 -9.12 13.80
CA ILE A 361 8.09 -9.29 12.74
C ILE A 361 7.65 -7.94 12.20
N ALA A 362 7.41 -6.96 13.07
CA ALA A 362 7.06 -5.60 12.69
C ALA A 362 8.17 -4.93 11.87
N SER A 363 9.42 -4.99 12.33
CA SER A 363 10.58 -4.46 11.63
C SER A 363 10.74 -5.10 10.24
N LYS A 364 10.66 -6.43 10.12
CA LYS A 364 10.70 -7.13 8.83
C LYS A 364 9.56 -6.69 7.89
N SER A 365 8.36 -6.49 8.42
CA SER A 365 7.20 -6.02 7.64
C SER A 365 7.42 -4.60 7.10
N LEU A 366 7.89 -3.68 7.95
CA LEU A 366 8.24 -2.32 7.53
C LEU A 366 9.39 -2.31 6.51
N ARG A 367 10.38 -3.20 6.64
CA ARG A 367 11.46 -3.36 5.64
C ARG A 367 10.91 -3.83 4.29
N ILE A 368 9.97 -4.78 4.27
CA ILE A 368 9.31 -5.21 3.02
C ILE A 368 8.57 -4.04 2.39
N LEU A 369 7.77 -3.29 3.17
CA LEU A 369 7.03 -2.12 2.67
C LEU A 369 7.96 -1.03 2.16
N ARG A 370 9.07 -0.76 2.86
CA ARG A 370 10.14 0.15 2.43
C ARG A 370 10.69 -0.24 1.08
N ASN A 371 11.03 -1.53 0.92
CA ASN A 371 11.67 -2.03 -0.28
C ASN A 371 10.81 -1.92 -1.54
N ILE A 372 9.49 -1.95 -1.39
CA ILE A 372 8.52 -1.77 -2.48
C ILE A 372 7.92 -0.36 -2.51
N PHE A 373 8.43 0.57 -1.69
CA PHE A 373 7.82 1.90 -1.54
C PHE A 373 7.88 2.74 -2.81
N PHE A 374 8.91 2.55 -3.64
CA PHE A 374 9.00 3.18 -4.97
C PHE A 374 7.85 2.77 -5.92
N ILE A 375 7.16 1.67 -5.62
CA ILE A 375 5.98 1.21 -6.35
C ILE A 375 4.70 1.75 -5.70
N SER A 376 4.63 1.72 -4.36
CA SER A 376 3.42 2.10 -3.63
C SER A 376 3.21 3.61 -3.52
N SER A 377 4.28 4.42 -3.52
CA SER A 377 4.19 5.89 -3.52
C SER A 377 3.58 6.46 -4.81
N ARG A 378 3.70 5.73 -5.92
CA ARG A 378 3.23 6.19 -7.23
C ARG A 378 1.71 6.02 -7.39
N ASN A 379 1.04 7.03 -7.93
CA ASN A 379 -0.39 7.03 -8.30
C ASN A 379 -1.34 6.62 -7.15
N GLY A 380 -1.00 6.92 -5.89
CA GLY A 380 -1.81 6.55 -4.73
C GLY A 380 -1.92 5.04 -4.49
N ASN A 381 -0.98 4.24 -4.99
CA ASN A 381 -0.95 2.79 -4.81
C ASN A 381 -0.81 2.37 -3.33
N ASN A 382 -0.49 3.26 -2.41
CA ASN A 382 -0.42 3.03 -0.96
C ASN A 382 -1.75 3.29 -0.23
N ALA A 383 -2.77 3.87 -0.89
CA ALA A 383 -4.01 4.31 -0.24
C ALA A 383 -5.00 3.17 0.08
N PHE A 384 -4.74 1.93 -0.32
CA PHE A 384 -5.67 0.83 -0.12
C PHE A 384 -5.59 0.23 1.30
N GLN A 385 -6.74 -0.20 1.82
CA GLN A 385 -6.90 -0.61 3.22
C GLN A 385 -5.93 -1.70 3.68
N VAL A 386 -5.61 -2.67 2.82
CA VAL A 386 -4.70 -3.77 3.15
C VAL A 386 -3.26 -3.26 3.37
N TYR A 387 -2.81 -2.25 2.61
CA TYR A 387 -1.53 -1.59 2.83
C TYR A 387 -1.52 -0.83 4.15
N ASN A 388 -2.52 0.04 4.36
CA ASN A 388 -2.61 0.87 5.57
C ASN A 388 -2.71 0.03 6.85
N PHE A 389 -3.50 -1.05 6.83
CA PHE A 389 -3.53 -2.00 7.94
C PHE A 389 -2.15 -2.57 8.23
N THR A 390 -1.44 -3.04 7.21
CA THR A 390 -0.11 -3.66 7.37
C THR A 390 0.91 -2.65 7.88
N TYR A 391 0.90 -1.43 7.33
CA TYR A 391 1.80 -0.34 7.69
C TYR A 391 1.59 0.12 9.13
N LEU A 392 0.38 0.57 9.47
CA LEU A 392 0.06 1.12 10.80
C LEU A 392 0.17 0.04 11.89
N THR A 393 -0.30 -1.18 11.65
CA THR A 393 -0.17 -2.28 12.62
C THR A 393 1.30 -2.61 12.90
N SER A 394 2.16 -2.54 11.88
CA SER A 394 3.59 -2.77 12.08
C SER A 394 4.24 -1.62 12.87
N ILE A 395 3.82 -0.37 12.65
CA ILE A 395 4.26 0.78 13.46
C ILE A 395 3.82 0.61 14.92
N ASP A 396 2.55 0.29 15.16
CA ASP A 396 2.00 0.06 16.51
C ASP A 396 2.69 -1.09 17.23
N SER A 397 3.16 -2.11 16.50
CA SER A 397 3.86 -3.24 17.07
C SER A 397 5.34 -2.95 17.35
N ILE A 398 6.04 -2.21 16.49
CA ILE A 398 7.45 -1.85 16.73
C ILE A 398 7.60 -0.77 17.79
N SER A 399 6.65 0.17 17.88
CA SER A 399 6.65 1.29 18.84
C SER A 399 6.57 0.85 20.31
N ARG A 400 6.26 -0.42 20.57
CA ARG A 400 6.34 -1.01 21.92
C ARG A 400 7.77 -1.34 22.37
N SER A 401 8.75 -1.29 21.45
CA SER A 401 10.14 -1.63 21.72
C SER A 401 11.08 -0.52 21.26
N ALA A 402 11.55 0.30 22.22
CA ALA A 402 12.52 1.37 21.95
C ALA A 402 13.81 0.87 21.29
N PRO A 403 14.42 -0.26 21.69
CA PRO A 403 15.61 -0.79 21.01
C PRO A 403 15.34 -1.16 19.54
N ALA A 404 14.14 -1.69 19.23
CA ALA A 404 13.76 -2.05 17.86
C ALA A 404 13.54 -0.80 17.00
N CYS A 405 12.86 0.22 17.55
CA CYS A 405 12.67 1.53 16.89
C CYS A 405 14.01 2.19 16.57
N HIS A 406 14.90 2.25 17.56
CA HIS A 406 16.25 2.80 17.38
C HIS A 406 17.02 2.04 16.30
N SER A 407 17.06 0.71 16.38
CA SER A 407 17.79 -0.11 15.41
C SER A 407 17.26 0.05 13.98
N PHE A 408 15.92 0.12 13.82
CA PHE A 408 15.28 0.31 12.52
C PHE A 408 15.60 1.70 11.92
N LEU A 409 15.46 2.77 12.69
CA LEU A 409 15.77 4.13 12.21
C LEU A 409 17.28 4.33 11.98
N GLN A 410 18.14 3.67 12.76
CA GLN A 410 19.58 3.72 12.54
C GLN A 410 20.00 3.01 11.25
N GLU A 411 19.37 1.88 10.93
CA GLU A 411 19.69 1.09 9.73
C GLU A 411 19.46 1.88 8.43
N PHE A 412 18.40 2.69 8.37
CA PHE A 412 17.96 3.39 7.16
C PHE A 412 18.09 4.90 7.24
N ARG A 413 18.86 5.42 8.20
CA ARG A 413 19.05 6.85 8.41
C ARG A 413 19.50 7.53 7.11
N PRO A 414 18.81 8.60 6.66
CA PRO A 414 19.25 9.43 5.53
C PRO A 414 20.65 10.01 5.76
N SER A 415 21.37 10.25 4.66
CA SER A 415 22.67 10.93 4.71
C SER A 415 22.50 12.40 5.14
N GLU A 416 23.51 12.98 5.78
CA GLU A 416 23.46 14.39 6.20
C GLU A 416 23.41 15.36 5.01
N ASP A 417 23.96 14.96 3.85
CA ASP A 417 23.95 15.74 2.61
C ASP A 417 22.76 15.41 1.68
N ALA A 418 21.71 14.75 2.22
CA ALA A 418 20.63 14.19 1.43
C ALA A 418 19.88 15.21 0.57
N SER A 419 19.85 16.50 0.94
CA SER A 419 19.11 17.51 0.19
C SER A 419 19.78 17.98 -1.10
N THR A 420 21.08 17.74 -1.32
CA THR A 420 21.77 18.34 -2.47
C THR A 420 22.16 17.36 -3.58
N SER A 421 22.24 16.07 -3.28
CA SER A 421 22.81 15.07 -4.22
C SER A 421 22.06 13.73 -4.26
N THR A 422 20.80 13.67 -3.83
CA THR A 422 20.06 12.41 -3.79
C THR A 422 19.28 12.10 -5.07
N THR A 423 19.38 10.83 -5.48
CA THR A 423 18.54 10.29 -6.55
C THR A 423 17.06 10.32 -6.13
N TYR A 424 16.16 10.37 -7.11
CA TYR A 424 14.71 10.27 -6.89
C TYR A 424 14.33 9.02 -6.08
N LEU A 425 14.96 7.87 -6.36
CA LEU A 425 14.75 6.66 -5.58
C LEU A 425 15.15 6.87 -4.11
N GLN A 426 16.31 7.48 -3.84
CA GLN A 426 16.75 7.72 -2.46
C GLN A 426 15.79 8.67 -1.74
N ARG A 427 15.38 9.76 -2.38
CA ARG A 427 14.37 10.68 -1.87
C ARG A 427 13.05 9.98 -1.54
N THR A 428 12.62 9.05 -2.40
CA THR A 428 11.44 8.22 -2.15
C THR A 428 11.62 7.32 -0.91
N LEU A 429 12.79 6.73 -0.71
CA LEU A 429 13.07 5.92 0.48
C LEU A 429 13.18 6.77 1.76
N ASP A 430 13.68 8.01 1.64
CA ASP A 430 13.78 8.96 2.74
C ASP A 430 12.39 9.51 3.11
N LEU A 431 11.48 9.67 2.14
CA LEU A 431 10.06 9.94 2.41
C LEU A 431 9.44 8.86 3.29
N PHE A 432 9.67 7.58 2.97
CA PHE A 432 9.20 6.47 3.80
C PHE A 432 9.82 6.50 5.21
N TYR A 433 11.09 6.86 5.30
CA TYR A 433 11.78 7.01 6.58
C TYR A 433 11.14 8.09 7.45
N LEU A 434 10.93 9.29 6.91
CA LEU A 434 10.34 10.42 7.63
C LEU A 434 8.89 10.14 8.04
N ASN A 435 8.11 9.49 7.18
CA ASN A 435 6.74 9.07 7.50
C ASN A 435 6.70 8.06 8.66
N ILE A 436 7.70 7.18 8.79
CA ILE A 436 7.78 6.28 9.95
C ILE A 436 8.27 7.03 11.18
N SER A 437 9.29 7.88 11.02
CA SER A 437 9.94 8.54 12.16
C SER A 437 8.99 9.46 12.92
N GLU A 438 8.00 10.06 12.23
CA GLU A 438 6.91 10.82 12.85
C GLU A 438 6.18 10.06 13.96
N HIS A 439 6.06 8.73 13.88
CA HIS A 439 5.27 7.95 14.83
C HIS A 439 6.05 7.47 16.07
N LEU A 440 7.37 7.66 16.09
CA LEU A 440 8.27 7.06 17.08
C LEU A 440 8.81 7.96 18.21
N PRO A 441 8.62 9.30 18.26
CA PRO A 441 9.28 10.11 19.29
C PRO A 441 8.88 9.73 20.71
N LEU A 442 7.62 9.37 20.96
CA LEU A 442 7.16 8.94 22.29
C LEU A 442 7.89 7.70 22.83
N THR A 443 8.41 6.86 21.95
CA THR A 443 9.10 5.61 22.32
C THR A 443 10.61 5.80 22.48
N LEU A 444 11.21 6.75 21.73
CA LEU A 444 12.65 6.93 21.65
C LEU A 444 13.18 7.83 22.78
N PRO A 445 14.44 7.65 23.20
CA PRO A 445 15.10 8.60 24.10
C PRO A 445 15.44 9.90 23.35
N THR A 446 15.59 11.00 24.09
CA THR A 446 15.78 12.35 23.53
C THR A 446 16.98 12.49 22.60
N ASP A 447 18.10 11.84 22.94
CA ASP A 447 19.32 11.81 22.12
C ASP A 447 19.10 11.07 20.79
N ALA A 448 18.33 9.99 20.80
CA ALA A 448 17.94 9.27 19.60
C ALA A 448 16.98 10.09 18.73
N CYS A 449 16.04 10.84 19.33
CA CYS A 449 15.16 11.74 18.57
C CYS A 449 15.95 12.84 17.86
N ASP A 450 16.91 13.47 18.54
CA ASP A 450 17.80 14.46 17.90
C ASP A 450 18.59 13.82 16.74
N ALA A 451 19.24 12.69 17.00
CA ALA A 451 20.09 12.03 16.02
C ALA A 451 19.33 11.44 14.83
N LEU A 452 18.18 10.79 15.06
CA LEU A 452 17.50 9.96 14.07
C LEU A 452 16.26 10.62 13.47
N ILE A 453 15.74 11.69 14.06
CA ILE A 453 14.54 12.36 13.55
C ILE A 453 14.86 13.80 13.16
N ILE A 454 15.35 14.60 14.11
CA ILE A 454 15.57 16.03 13.91
C ILE A 454 16.65 16.28 12.85
N LYS A 455 17.85 15.72 13.00
CA LYS A 455 18.96 15.95 12.05
C LYS A 455 18.60 15.55 10.61
N PRO A 456 18.04 14.35 10.33
CA PRO A 456 17.60 14.01 8.99
C PRO A 456 16.49 14.91 8.44
N ALA A 457 15.54 15.34 9.28
CA ALA A 457 14.45 16.22 8.84
C ALA A 457 14.95 17.63 8.48
N ILE A 458 15.88 18.20 9.26
CA ILE A 458 16.48 19.53 8.99
C ILE A 458 17.16 19.57 7.62
N ALA A 459 17.81 18.47 7.21
CA ALA A 459 18.47 18.40 5.91
C ALA A 459 17.50 18.69 4.75
N TYR A 460 16.26 18.19 4.85
CA TYR A 460 15.22 18.38 3.83
C TYR A 460 14.46 19.70 3.93
N ILE A 461 14.29 20.25 5.13
CA ILE A 461 13.65 21.56 5.32
C ILE A 461 14.55 22.69 4.79
N SER A 462 15.86 22.53 4.88
CA SER A 462 16.84 23.52 4.42
C SER A 462 17.13 23.44 2.91
N HIS A 463 16.33 22.71 2.14
CA HIS A 463 16.57 22.52 0.71
C HIS A 463 16.18 23.75 -0.13
N GLU A 464 17.14 24.31 -0.86
CA GLU A 464 16.93 25.50 -1.72
C GLU A 464 16.75 25.17 -3.22
N GLY A 465 16.50 23.90 -3.57
CA GLY A 465 16.39 23.46 -4.96
C GLY A 465 14.96 23.48 -5.55
N PRO A 466 14.80 23.02 -6.81
CA PRO A 466 13.53 23.07 -7.52
C PRO A 466 12.45 22.21 -6.84
N THR A 467 11.29 22.83 -6.62
CA THR A 467 10.15 22.21 -5.93
C THR A 467 9.39 21.26 -6.86
N THR A 468 9.74 19.96 -6.85
CA THR A 468 8.89 18.91 -7.45
C THR A 468 7.85 18.42 -6.43
N GLN A 469 6.78 17.76 -6.89
CA GLN A 469 5.75 17.22 -5.98
C GLN A 469 6.34 16.29 -4.92
N ASN A 470 7.30 15.44 -5.30
CA ASN A 470 8.00 14.57 -4.36
C ASN A 470 8.81 15.35 -3.31
N MET A 471 9.43 16.48 -3.70
CA MET A 471 10.12 17.34 -2.74
C MET A 471 9.15 18.02 -1.77
N VAL A 472 7.95 18.40 -2.22
CA VAL A 472 6.90 18.93 -1.33
C VAL A 472 6.49 17.87 -0.30
N GLU A 473 6.22 16.64 -0.74
CA GLU A 473 5.83 15.54 0.16
C GLU A 473 6.92 15.26 1.21
N ILE A 474 8.20 15.20 0.80
CA ILE A 474 9.33 14.98 1.72
C ILE A 474 9.49 16.14 2.70
N PHE A 475 9.35 17.37 2.20
CA PHE A 475 9.41 18.57 3.02
C PHE A 475 8.29 18.56 4.08
N GLU A 476 7.07 18.21 3.71
CA GLU A 476 5.93 18.08 4.63
C GLU A 476 6.18 16.99 5.67
N SER A 477 6.64 15.81 5.25
CA SER A 477 6.99 14.71 6.17
C SER A 477 8.11 15.10 7.14
N ALA A 478 9.11 15.88 6.69
CA ALA A 478 10.16 16.40 7.57
C ALA A 478 9.60 17.35 8.63
N HIS A 479 8.70 18.26 8.24
CA HIS A 479 8.02 19.13 9.20
C HIS A 479 7.20 18.33 10.23
N SER A 480 6.41 17.35 9.77
CA SER A 480 5.61 16.50 10.66
C SER A 480 6.47 15.73 11.66
N ALA A 481 7.61 15.18 11.22
CA ALA A 481 8.54 14.46 12.08
C ALA A 481 9.15 15.34 13.19
N ILE A 482 9.54 16.58 12.86
CA ILE A 482 10.01 17.55 13.85
C ILE A 482 8.89 17.93 14.82
N LEU A 483 7.71 18.29 14.30
CA LEU A 483 6.54 18.66 15.11
C LEU A 483 6.15 17.55 16.08
N SER A 484 6.17 16.29 15.62
CA SER A 484 5.88 15.14 16.48
C SER A 484 6.89 15.02 17.63
N THR A 485 8.18 15.27 17.36
CA THR A 485 9.22 15.22 18.40
C THR A 485 9.05 16.33 19.44
N ILE A 486 8.84 17.57 19.01
CA ILE A 486 8.67 18.70 19.95
C ILE A 486 7.34 18.63 20.71
N SER A 487 6.35 17.94 20.16
CA SER A 487 5.06 17.71 20.84
C SER A 487 5.16 16.74 22.01
N CYS A 488 6.27 16.00 22.14
CA CYS A 488 6.46 15.02 23.20
C CYS A 488 7.05 15.68 24.46
N PRO A 489 6.33 15.71 25.60
CA PRO A 489 6.78 16.43 26.81
C PRO A 489 8.13 15.94 27.35
N GLN A 490 8.46 14.66 27.16
CA GLN A 490 9.72 14.05 27.59
C GLN A 490 10.97 14.62 26.87
N HIS A 491 10.77 15.33 25.75
CA HIS A 491 11.84 15.98 24.99
C HIS A 491 11.90 17.49 25.22
N SER A 492 11.38 17.98 26.35
CA SER A 492 11.37 19.42 26.69
C SER A 492 12.74 20.11 26.53
N PRO A 493 13.88 19.54 26.99
CA PRO A 493 15.19 20.19 26.81
C PRO A 493 15.57 20.39 25.34
N LEU A 494 15.37 19.36 24.52
CA LEU A 494 15.61 19.41 23.08
C LEU A 494 14.65 20.40 22.38
N THR A 495 13.40 20.45 22.84
CA THR A 495 12.39 21.36 22.29
C THR A 495 12.74 22.82 22.56
N ILE A 496 13.21 23.14 23.76
CA ILE A 496 13.68 24.50 24.12
C ILE A 496 14.80 24.95 23.19
N GLU A 497 15.78 24.08 22.92
CA GLU A 497 16.90 24.39 22.03
C GLU A 497 16.47 24.52 20.56
N LEU A 498 15.61 23.62 20.09
CA LEU A 498 15.24 23.53 18.67
C LEU A 498 14.20 24.57 18.24
N THR A 499 13.28 24.96 19.12
CA THR A 499 12.09 25.75 18.76
C THR A 499 12.41 27.08 18.07
N PRO A 500 13.33 27.93 18.57
CA PRO A 500 13.67 29.18 17.89
C PRO A 500 14.20 28.96 16.46
N PHE A 501 15.04 27.93 16.29
CA PHE A 501 15.59 27.57 14.98
C PHE A 501 14.51 27.05 14.03
N TYR A 502 13.63 26.17 14.50
CA TYR A 502 12.52 25.66 13.70
C TYR A 502 11.57 26.77 13.25
N ILE A 503 11.26 27.72 14.13
CA ILE A 503 10.40 28.86 13.78
C ILE A 503 11.06 29.76 12.74
N ALA A 504 12.38 29.99 12.83
CA ALA A 504 13.12 30.71 11.78
C ALA A 504 13.04 29.99 10.42
N LEU A 505 13.17 28.65 10.41
CA LEU A 505 12.98 27.85 9.19
C LEU A 505 11.54 27.94 8.65
N LEU A 506 10.54 27.96 9.53
CA LEU A 506 9.14 28.10 9.15
C LEU A 506 8.88 29.46 8.46
N PHE A 507 9.48 30.54 8.98
CA PHE A 507 9.42 31.86 8.35
C PHE A 507 10.12 31.89 6.98
N ASN A 508 11.30 31.27 6.86
CA ASN A 508 12.01 31.20 5.59
C ASN A 508 11.25 30.38 4.54
N SER A 509 10.52 29.36 4.97
CA SER A 509 9.76 28.47 4.09
C SER A 509 8.45 29.08 3.59
N PHE A 510 7.83 29.98 4.37
CA PHE A 510 6.58 30.65 4.01
C PHE A 510 6.84 31.99 3.29
N PRO A 511 6.24 32.24 2.10
CA PRO A 511 5.13 31.50 1.48
C PRO A 511 5.51 30.57 0.32
N GLN A 512 6.81 30.33 0.09
CA GLN A 512 7.29 29.66 -1.13
C GLN A 512 7.08 28.15 -1.11
N HIS A 513 7.31 27.51 0.04
CA HIS A 513 7.30 26.06 0.19
C HIS A 513 6.13 25.53 1.03
N ILE A 514 5.50 26.39 1.83
CA ILE A 514 4.32 26.05 2.63
C ILE A 514 3.16 27.01 2.41
N SER A 515 1.96 26.47 2.50
CA SER A 515 0.72 27.23 2.45
C SER A 515 0.49 28.06 3.72
N SER A 516 -0.38 29.06 3.63
CA SER A 516 -0.83 29.83 4.80
C SER A 516 -1.42 28.94 5.88
N ARG A 517 -2.16 27.89 5.50
CA ARG A 517 -2.75 26.94 6.43
C ARG A 517 -1.68 26.13 7.15
N GLN A 518 -0.72 25.57 6.41
CA GLN A 518 0.39 24.79 7.00
C GLN A 518 1.22 25.64 7.95
N PHE A 519 1.57 26.87 7.56
CA PHE A 519 2.27 27.81 8.43
C PHE A 519 1.49 28.06 9.74
N ARG A 520 0.20 28.40 9.64
CA ARG A 520 -0.65 28.68 10.81
C ARG A 520 -0.76 27.48 11.72
N VAL A 521 -0.97 26.28 11.18
CA VAL A 521 -1.05 25.04 11.97
C VAL A 521 0.27 24.77 12.67
N ALA A 522 1.40 24.82 11.96
CA ALA A 522 2.72 24.58 12.55
C ALA A 522 3.05 25.59 13.66
N PHE A 523 2.87 26.89 13.40
CA PHE A 523 3.12 27.94 14.39
C PHE A 523 2.20 27.80 15.62
N LYS A 524 0.91 27.54 15.39
CA LYS A 524 -0.06 27.30 16.47
C LYS A 524 0.31 26.09 17.32
N THR A 525 0.75 24.99 16.71
CA THR A 525 1.21 23.79 17.43
C THR A 525 2.42 24.10 18.30
N VAL A 526 3.41 24.83 17.78
CA VAL A 526 4.57 25.27 18.58
C VAL A 526 4.12 26.16 19.73
N MET A 527 3.23 27.13 19.48
CA MET A 527 2.70 28.02 20.51
C MET A 527 1.96 27.27 21.61
N GLN A 528 1.19 26.23 21.27
CA GLN A 528 0.57 25.34 22.25
C GLN A 528 1.63 24.67 23.14
N ILE A 529 2.69 24.13 22.54
CA ILE A 529 3.75 23.38 23.23
C ILE A 529 4.57 24.27 24.19
N VAL A 530 4.85 25.52 23.82
CA VAL A 530 5.64 26.44 24.66
C VAL A 530 4.79 27.23 25.66
N SER A 531 3.49 26.96 25.73
CA SER A 531 2.55 27.67 26.60
C SER A 531 1.88 26.74 27.62
N PRO A 532 1.27 27.27 28.69
CA PRO A 532 0.55 26.44 29.67
C PRO A 532 -0.55 25.62 28.99
N PRO A 533 -0.75 24.33 29.36
CA PRO A 533 -0.24 23.67 30.56
C PRO A 533 1.07 22.88 30.38
N PHE A 534 1.81 23.06 29.28
CA PHE A 534 3.01 22.28 29.02
C PHE A 534 4.18 22.69 29.93
N PRO A 535 5.05 21.74 30.36
CA PRO A 535 6.16 22.03 31.28
C PRO A 535 7.14 23.10 30.78
N ILE A 536 7.28 23.25 29.47
CA ILE A 536 8.17 24.23 28.84
C ILE A 536 7.82 25.66 29.26
N ALA A 537 6.54 25.97 29.45
CA ALA A 537 6.10 27.30 29.87
C ALA A 537 6.59 27.69 31.28
N GLU A 538 6.89 26.71 32.13
CA GLU A 538 7.49 26.96 33.46
C GLU A 538 9.01 27.03 33.37
N LEU A 539 9.63 26.20 32.53
CA LEU A 539 11.09 26.14 32.35
C LEU A 539 11.63 27.38 31.63
N GLU A 540 10.93 27.84 30.59
CA GLU A 540 11.30 28.99 29.76
C GLU A 540 10.09 29.91 29.52
N PRO A 541 9.66 30.69 30.54
CA PRO A 541 8.44 31.50 30.47
C PRO A 541 8.44 32.55 29.33
N GLN A 542 9.63 33.01 28.94
CA GLN A 542 9.82 34.05 27.93
C GLN A 542 9.71 33.52 26.49
N LEU A 543 9.74 32.19 26.29
CA LEU A 543 9.81 31.60 24.95
C LEU A 543 8.56 31.92 24.14
N SER A 544 7.36 31.75 24.73
CA SER A 544 6.08 32.05 24.07
C SER A 544 5.99 33.50 23.58
N GLU A 545 6.40 34.46 24.40
CA GLU A 545 6.44 35.88 24.05
C GLU A 545 7.49 36.17 22.96
N THR A 546 8.68 35.56 23.06
CA THR A 546 9.74 35.71 22.06
C THR A 546 9.28 35.24 20.68
N LEU A 547 8.54 34.13 20.60
CA LEU A 547 8.00 33.65 19.33
C LEU A 547 6.96 34.60 18.74
N LEU A 548 6.12 35.20 19.59
CA LEU A 548 5.16 36.21 19.14
C LEU A 548 5.86 37.50 18.66
N GLU A 549 6.95 37.91 19.30
CA GLU A 549 7.75 39.06 18.85
C GLU A 549 8.42 38.80 17.49
N MET A 550 8.95 37.58 17.28
CA MET A 550 9.46 37.16 15.97
C MET A 550 8.37 37.24 14.89
N LEU A 551 7.16 36.78 15.20
CA LEU A 551 6.00 36.85 14.30
C LEU A 551 5.58 38.31 14.04
N ARG A 552 5.53 39.14 15.08
CA ARG A 552 5.16 40.55 15.00
C ARG A 552 6.12 41.34 14.13
N THR A 553 7.42 41.11 14.31
CA THR A 553 8.48 41.74 13.50
C THR A 553 8.35 41.34 12.03
N SER A 554 8.00 40.08 11.77
CA SER A 554 7.80 39.57 10.40
C SER A 554 6.54 40.12 9.73
N ILE A 555 5.44 40.36 10.47
CA ILE A 555 4.22 40.98 9.92
C ILE A 555 4.52 42.36 9.31
N SER A 556 5.36 43.15 9.97
CA SER A 556 5.69 44.52 9.54
C SER A 556 6.51 44.57 8.24
N THR A 557 7.21 43.49 7.87
CA THR A 557 8.05 43.40 6.68
C THR A 557 7.51 42.44 5.62
N ALA A 558 6.40 41.75 5.89
CA ALA A 558 5.81 40.75 5.01
C ALA A 558 5.16 41.37 3.76
N SER A 559 5.13 40.59 2.67
CA SER A 559 4.49 41.02 1.43
C SER A 559 2.97 41.19 1.61
N THR A 560 2.44 42.29 1.08
CA THR A 560 1.01 42.57 0.99
C THR A 560 0.37 42.00 -0.28
N SER A 561 1.17 41.45 -1.20
CA SER A 561 0.69 40.81 -2.42
C SER A 561 -0.17 39.58 -2.10
N LEU A 562 -1.22 39.36 -2.89
CA LEU A 562 -2.03 38.14 -2.82
C LEU A 562 -1.15 36.90 -3.04
N LEU A 563 -1.32 35.92 -2.18
CA LEU A 563 -0.69 34.61 -2.32
C LEU A 563 -1.31 33.86 -3.50
N PRO A 564 -0.52 33.08 -4.25
CA PRO A 564 -1.07 32.23 -5.30
C PRO A 564 -2.01 31.18 -4.68
N PRO A 565 -3.10 30.81 -5.38
CA PRO A 565 -3.98 29.73 -4.93
C PRO A 565 -3.19 28.43 -4.83
N THR A 566 -3.21 27.80 -3.66
CA THR A 566 -2.51 26.53 -3.41
C THR A 566 -3.30 25.36 -4.00
N ALA A 567 -2.64 24.24 -4.33
CA ALA A 567 -3.30 23.06 -4.88
C ALA A 567 -4.46 22.53 -4.00
N ASP A 568 -4.33 22.61 -2.67
CA ASP A 568 -5.39 22.29 -1.71
C ASP A 568 -6.63 23.17 -1.84
N ILE A 569 -6.44 24.46 -2.15
CA ILE A 569 -7.53 25.43 -2.34
C ILE A 569 -8.26 25.13 -3.65
N ILE A 570 -7.53 24.71 -4.69
CA ILE A 570 -8.10 24.28 -5.98
C ILE A 570 -8.91 23.00 -5.82
N ALA A 571 -8.43 22.04 -5.02
CA ALA A 571 -9.14 20.79 -4.73
C ALA A 571 -10.40 21.00 -3.86
N GLN A 572 -10.33 21.88 -2.86
CA GLN A 572 -11.47 22.22 -1.99
C GLN A 572 -12.53 23.06 -2.70
N ALA A 573 -12.15 23.99 -3.58
CA ALA A 573 -13.07 24.74 -4.43
C ALA A 573 -13.89 23.84 -5.38
N ALA A 574 -13.42 22.62 -5.66
CA ALA A 574 -14.17 21.62 -6.42
C ALA A 574 -15.14 20.78 -5.57
N MET A 575 -15.01 20.81 -4.24
CA MET A 575 -15.80 19.97 -3.30
C MET A 575 -16.77 20.77 -2.41
N GLU A 576 -16.49 22.05 -2.12
CA GLU A 576 -17.34 22.91 -1.29
C GLU A 576 -17.52 24.29 -1.97
N GLU A 577 -18.75 24.83 -1.97
CA GLU A 577 -19.07 26.22 -2.38
C GLU A 577 -18.53 27.25 -1.35
N THR A 578 -17.32 27.06 -0.84
CA THR A 578 -16.71 27.93 0.15
C THR A 578 -15.98 29.06 -0.59
N GLN A 579 -16.30 30.32 -0.28
CA GLN A 579 -15.66 31.49 -0.90
C GLN A 579 -14.13 31.41 -0.77
N GLU A 580 -13.44 31.68 -1.88
CA GLU A 580 -11.98 31.81 -1.94
C GLU A 580 -11.48 32.78 -0.84
N GLU A 581 -10.93 32.25 0.26
CA GLU A 581 -10.24 33.10 1.22
C GLU A 581 -8.90 33.53 0.62
N ARG A 582 -8.86 34.75 0.10
CA ARG A 582 -7.65 35.37 -0.41
C ARG A 582 -6.82 35.86 0.76
N HIS A 583 -5.57 35.43 0.83
CA HIS A 583 -4.61 35.83 1.86
C HIS A 583 -3.36 36.44 1.23
N SER A 584 -2.74 37.41 1.89
CA SER A 584 -1.36 37.84 1.63
C SER A 584 -0.42 37.22 2.67
N GLN A 585 0.89 37.30 2.46
CA GLN A 585 1.85 36.88 3.48
C GLN A 585 1.58 37.63 4.81
N GLN A 586 1.36 38.94 4.75
CA GLN A 586 1.04 39.76 5.92
C GLN A 586 -0.25 39.31 6.62
N SER A 587 -1.35 39.08 5.90
CA SER A 587 -2.62 38.67 6.51
C SER A 587 -2.54 37.27 7.10
N SER A 588 -1.80 36.35 6.48
CA SER A 588 -1.54 35.01 6.99
C SER A 588 -0.74 35.01 8.30
N LEU A 589 0.29 35.85 8.41
CA LEU A 589 1.06 36.00 9.64
C LEU A 589 0.21 36.64 10.76
N ALA A 590 -0.61 37.64 10.43
CA ALA A 590 -1.56 38.23 11.38
C ALA A 590 -2.60 37.21 11.86
N LEU A 591 -3.09 36.33 10.97
CA LEU A 591 -3.96 35.21 11.36
C LEU A 591 -3.25 34.24 12.30
N ALA A 592 -1.98 33.90 12.05
CA ALA A 592 -1.21 33.03 12.95
C ALA A 592 -1.04 33.67 14.34
N LEU A 593 -0.87 35.00 14.41
CA LEU A 593 -0.80 35.74 15.66
C LEU A 593 -2.12 35.63 16.43
N VAL A 594 -3.24 35.84 15.73
CA VAL A 594 -4.59 35.71 16.29
C VAL A 594 -4.85 34.28 16.78
N ASP A 595 -4.49 33.27 15.98
CA ASP A 595 -4.66 31.85 16.34
C ASP A 595 -3.85 31.43 17.58
N SER A 596 -2.83 32.20 17.96
CA SER A 596 -1.96 31.92 19.10
C SER A 596 -2.48 32.49 20.42
N LEU A 597 -3.38 33.48 20.37
CA LEU A 597 -3.93 34.16 21.55
C LEU A 597 -4.53 33.22 22.62
N PRO A 598 -5.24 32.13 22.26
CA PRO A 598 -5.81 31.22 23.27
C PRO A 598 -4.79 30.52 24.16
N TYR A 599 -3.52 30.44 23.75
CA TYR A 599 -2.50 29.68 24.46
C TYR A 599 -1.69 30.56 25.41
N LEU A 600 -1.71 31.88 25.24
CA LEU A 600 -0.77 32.76 25.93
C LEU A 600 -0.87 32.70 27.46
N PRO A 601 0.25 32.76 28.18
CA PRO A 601 0.24 32.97 29.63
C PRO A 601 -0.63 34.18 30.01
N LEU A 602 -1.43 34.05 31.08
CA LEU A 602 -2.39 35.08 31.51
C LEU A 602 -1.83 36.51 31.58
N PRO A 603 -0.58 36.75 32.06
CA PRO A 603 -0.04 38.11 32.12
C PRO A 603 0.10 38.78 30.75
N LEU A 604 0.25 37.99 29.68
CA LEU A 604 0.51 38.46 28.32
C LEU A 604 -0.78 38.70 27.52
N VAL A 605 -1.88 38.07 27.91
CA VAL A 605 -3.13 38.01 27.11
C VAL A 605 -3.66 39.40 26.73
N GLU A 606 -3.74 40.32 27.70
CA GLU A 606 -4.32 41.65 27.45
C GLU A 606 -3.48 42.51 26.52
N GLU A 607 -2.16 42.51 26.73
CA GLU A 607 -1.20 43.23 25.91
C GLU A 607 -1.22 42.69 24.49
N TRP A 608 -1.15 41.37 24.35
CA TRP A 608 -1.13 40.72 23.04
C TRP A 608 -2.47 40.76 22.30
N PHE A 609 -3.61 40.87 22.99
CA PHE A 609 -4.87 41.25 22.32
C PHE A 609 -4.76 42.62 21.66
N THR A 610 -4.15 43.58 22.34
CA THR A 610 -3.95 44.94 21.81
C THR A 610 -3.00 44.92 20.63
N ILE A 611 -1.85 44.24 20.75
CA ILE A 611 -0.86 44.11 19.68
C ILE A 611 -1.44 43.40 18.46
N ALA A 612 -2.18 42.30 18.65
CA ALA A 612 -2.81 41.57 17.55
C ALA A 612 -3.88 42.42 16.84
N ALA A 613 -4.67 43.21 17.59
CA ALA A 613 -5.65 44.12 16.99
C ALA A 613 -4.97 45.24 16.20
N GLN A 614 -3.83 45.77 16.67
CA GLN A 614 -3.02 46.74 15.94
C GLN A 614 -2.43 46.13 14.66
N ALA A 615 -1.82 44.94 14.75
CA ALA A 615 -1.26 44.23 13.59
C ALA A 615 -2.33 43.93 12.52
N MET A 616 -3.56 43.57 12.93
CA MET A 616 -4.69 43.43 12.02
C MET A 616 -5.03 44.75 11.30
N ASN A 617 -5.03 45.87 12.02
CA ASN A 617 -5.35 47.19 11.46
C ASN A 617 -4.27 47.73 10.51
N GLU A 618 -3.03 47.24 10.60
CA GLU A 618 -1.94 47.58 9.67
C GLU A 618 -2.12 46.98 8.27
N ILE A 619 -2.96 45.97 8.11
CA ILE A 619 -3.30 45.40 6.81
C ILE A 619 -4.14 46.43 6.05
N GLU A 620 -3.59 47.11 5.05
CA GLU A 620 -4.28 48.21 4.35
C GLU A 620 -5.52 47.75 3.58
N ASP A 621 -5.44 46.59 2.91
CA ASP A 621 -6.53 46.04 2.10
C ASP A 621 -7.67 45.49 2.98
N PRO A 622 -8.89 46.06 2.90
CA PRO A 622 -10.01 45.62 3.72
C PRO A 622 -10.44 44.17 3.42
N VAL A 623 -10.23 43.67 2.19
CA VAL A 623 -10.58 42.29 1.81
C VAL A 623 -9.67 41.29 2.52
N LEU A 624 -8.39 41.62 2.68
CA LEU A 624 -7.42 40.79 3.40
C LEU A 624 -7.53 40.93 4.93
N ARG A 625 -7.99 42.09 5.39
CA ARG A 625 -8.21 42.37 6.83
C ARG A 625 -9.43 41.63 7.38
N GLU A 626 -10.50 41.51 6.59
CA GLU A 626 -11.78 40.99 7.06
C GLU A 626 -11.70 39.54 7.58
N PRO A 627 -11.02 38.58 6.91
CA PRO A 627 -10.83 37.24 7.46
C PRO A 627 -10.09 37.22 8.81
N VAL A 628 -9.07 38.07 8.97
CA VAL A 628 -8.30 38.21 10.22
C VAL A 628 -9.22 38.71 11.35
N LYS A 629 -10.02 39.73 11.04
CA LYS A 629 -10.99 40.32 11.96
C LYS A 629 -12.08 39.33 12.36
N GLN A 630 -12.63 38.58 11.41
CA GLN A 630 -13.62 37.55 11.68
C GLN A 630 -13.06 36.47 12.58
N ARG A 631 -11.83 36.01 12.32
CA ARG A 631 -11.16 35.02 13.19
C ARG A 631 -10.91 35.56 14.60
N PHE A 632 -10.50 36.82 14.73
CA PHE A 632 -10.32 37.46 16.04
C PHE A 632 -11.64 37.48 16.83
N LEU A 633 -12.71 37.96 16.20
CA LEU A 633 -14.05 37.98 16.80
C LEU A 633 -14.54 36.58 17.16
N GLN A 634 -14.25 35.59 16.32
CA GLN A 634 -14.58 34.19 16.59
C GLN A 634 -13.90 33.72 17.87
N ILE A 635 -12.60 33.94 18.06
CA ILE A 635 -11.87 33.51 19.28
C ILE A 635 -12.48 34.11 20.54
N LEU A 636 -12.95 35.36 20.48
CA LEU A 636 -13.59 36.02 21.62
C LEU A 636 -14.95 35.40 22.01
N VAL A 637 -15.62 34.67 21.09
CA VAL A 637 -17.00 34.20 21.27
C VAL A 637 -17.14 32.66 21.22
N SER A 638 -16.21 31.95 20.56
CA SER A 638 -16.30 30.52 20.25
C SER A 638 -16.04 29.57 21.42
N GLY A 639 -15.59 30.10 22.57
CA GLY A 639 -15.18 29.29 23.72
C GLY A 639 -13.78 28.67 23.58
N GLU A 640 -12.97 29.11 22.59
CA GLU A 640 -11.56 28.70 22.49
C GLU A 640 -10.69 29.28 23.62
N LEU A 641 -11.11 30.41 24.21
CA LEU A 641 -10.51 30.94 25.43
C LEU A 641 -11.05 30.20 26.65
N ASP A 642 -10.15 29.76 27.54
CA ASP A 642 -10.57 29.27 28.85
C ASP A 642 -11.20 30.39 29.70
N VAL A 643 -11.73 30.01 30.87
CA VAL A 643 -12.50 30.92 31.73
C VAL A 643 -11.70 32.17 32.12
N GLU A 644 -10.41 32.03 32.42
CA GLU A 644 -9.57 33.13 32.90
C GLU A 644 -9.17 34.06 31.74
N ARG A 645 -8.77 33.50 30.59
CA ARG A 645 -8.46 34.27 29.38
C ARG A 645 -9.70 34.96 28.83
N ALA A 646 -10.86 34.31 28.88
CA ALA A 646 -12.14 34.89 28.47
C ALA A 646 -12.53 36.08 29.36
N ALA A 647 -12.30 36.01 30.68
CA ALA A 647 -12.55 37.13 31.59
C ALA A 647 -11.68 38.36 31.25
N ILE A 648 -10.40 38.12 30.93
CA ILE A 648 -9.48 39.17 30.44
C ILE A 648 -10.00 39.73 29.09
N GLY A 649 -10.39 38.86 28.16
CA GLY A 649 -10.92 39.26 26.85
C GLY A 649 -12.18 40.12 26.94
N VAL A 650 -13.12 39.79 27.83
CA VAL A 650 -14.34 40.58 28.06
C VAL A 650 -14.00 41.95 28.66
N ALA A 651 -13.09 42.00 29.64
CA ALA A 651 -12.65 43.26 30.22
C ALA A 651 -11.93 44.13 29.17
N TRP A 652 -11.04 43.53 28.38
CA TRP A 652 -10.32 44.21 27.30
C TRP A 652 -11.29 44.78 26.24
N TRP A 653 -12.26 43.97 25.81
CA TRP A 653 -13.28 44.36 24.84
C TRP A 653 -14.16 45.51 25.34
N GLY A 654 -14.64 45.41 26.59
CA GLY A 654 -15.64 46.31 27.16
C GLY A 654 -15.06 47.62 27.73
N THR A 655 -14.05 47.52 28.61
CA THR A 655 -13.58 48.67 29.42
C THR A 655 -12.20 49.18 29.03
N ARG A 656 -11.40 48.40 28.29
CA ARG A 656 -10.01 48.79 27.91
C ARG A 656 -9.83 49.14 26.43
N GLY A 657 -10.93 49.41 25.72
CA GLY A 657 -10.89 49.97 24.36
C GLY A 657 -10.74 48.94 23.23
N GLY A 658 -10.74 47.63 23.52
CA GLY A 658 -10.62 46.57 22.51
C GLY A 658 -11.69 46.64 21.42
N ARG A 659 -12.94 46.98 21.77
CA ARG A 659 -14.01 47.18 20.78
C ARG A 659 -13.68 48.27 19.76
N ALA A 660 -13.10 49.39 20.21
CA ALA A 660 -12.74 50.49 19.33
C ALA A 660 -11.54 50.13 18.44
N LEU A 661 -10.64 49.28 18.93
CA LEU A 661 -9.51 48.77 18.14
C LEU A 661 -9.96 47.82 17.03
N ILE A 662 -10.99 46.98 17.24
CA ILE A 662 -11.44 46.02 16.21
C ILE A 662 -12.41 46.64 15.20
N HIS A 663 -13.30 47.52 15.63
CA HIS A 663 -14.32 48.12 14.76
C HIS A 663 -14.00 49.54 14.28
N GLY A 664 -12.95 50.18 14.81
CA GLY A 664 -12.67 51.60 14.63
C GLY A 664 -13.58 52.48 15.49
N ALA A 665 -13.14 53.72 15.75
CA ALA A 665 -13.85 54.68 16.61
C ALA A 665 -15.24 55.14 16.09
N SER A 666 -15.65 54.73 14.88
CA SER A 666 -16.91 55.13 14.23
C SER A 666 -18.01 54.05 14.26
N ALA A 667 -17.79 52.90 14.91
CA ALA A 667 -18.85 51.91 15.04
C ALA A 667 -19.84 52.30 16.14
N GLU A 668 -21.05 52.65 15.71
CA GLU A 668 -22.18 52.93 16.60
C GLU A 668 -22.34 51.83 17.66
N PRO A 669 -22.75 52.18 18.89
CA PRO A 669 -22.95 51.20 19.93
C PRO A 669 -24.11 50.29 19.52
N ALA A 670 -23.79 49.10 18.99
CA ALA A 670 -24.72 47.99 18.87
C ALA A 670 -25.46 47.82 20.22
N MET A 671 -26.74 48.18 20.22
CA MET A 671 -27.64 47.97 21.34
C MET A 671 -27.70 46.47 21.62
N MET A 672 -27.19 46.07 22.78
CA MET A 672 -27.43 44.73 23.31
C MET A 672 -28.91 44.66 23.70
N SER A 673 -29.66 43.78 23.03
CA SER A 673 -31.03 43.42 23.42
C SER A 673 -31.00 42.81 24.82
N GLY A 674 -31.31 43.61 25.84
CA GLY A 674 -31.33 43.17 27.24
C GLY A 674 -31.27 44.28 28.29
N ALA A 675 -30.87 45.50 27.92
CA ALA A 675 -30.92 46.64 28.84
C ALA A 675 -32.34 47.23 28.88
N LEU A 676 -33.02 47.08 30.02
CA LEU A 676 -34.29 47.75 30.31
C LEU A 676 -34.11 49.27 30.21
N PRO A 677 -34.96 50.00 29.46
CA PRO A 677 -34.88 51.46 29.41
C PRO A 677 -35.25 52.06 30.77
N GLY A 678 -34.36 52.89 31.31
CA GLY A 678 -34.61 53.71 32.49
C GLY A 678 -35.68 54.78 32.22
N PRO A 679 -36.30 55.35 33.28
CA PRO A 679 -37.55 56.07 33.17
C PRO A 679 -37.36 57.47 32.55
N ASP A 680 -38.05 57.71 31.44
CA ASP A 680 -38.17 59.05 30.85
C ASP A 680 -38.94 59.98 31.80
N ARG A 681 -38.26 61.03 32.26
CA ARG A 681 -38.90 62.19 32.83
C ARG A 681 -39.47 63.05 31.69
N SER A 682 -40.79 63.13 31.60
CA SER A 682 -41.45 64.31 31.05
C SER A 682 -42.53 64.78 32.03
N SER A 683 -42.30 65.98 32.53
CA SER A 683 -43.15 66.77 33.41
C SER A 683 -44.33 67.37 32.64
N HIS A 684 -45.55 67.21 33.15
CA HIS A 684 -46.59 68.23 33.05
C HIS A 684 -47.50 68.20 34.29
N LEU A 685 -47.61 69.38 34.90
CA LEU A 685 -48.32 69.84 36.12
C LEU A 685 -47.62 69.59 37.46
#